data_AF-A0A4Y2Q9J0-F1
#
_entry.id   AF-A0A4Y2Q9J0-F1
#
_cell.length_a   1.000
_cell.length_b   1.000
_cell.length_c   1.000
_cell.angle_alpha   90.00
_cell.angle_beta   90.00
_cell.angle_gamma   90.00
#
_symmetry.space_group_name_H-M   'P 1'
#
loop_
_entity.id
_entity.type
_entity.pdbx_description
1 polymer ?
#
loop_
_entity_poly.entity_id
_entity_poly.type
_entity_poly.pdbx_seq_one_letter_code
_entity_poly.pdbx_strand_id
1 'polypeptide(L)'
;MLLVSPPPRVHIEKRHLEELILQLPSPFFLLGDFNSHNTLWGSTDTNPRGCQIETLVENHGLCLLNDNSYTHFHQASQTFHTIDLAICSPSLVPYWKFSTCTSLFNSDNIPIVLTYVKNDFPFPKRPVKYIFGKADWPLFESLCQLTPNMVDKDSIDVAVNTITDCIISSADNSIPKTSGNIPKLCKPLWNTECDTCQKTLEKAWYNFRRYPTTHNLIKFKKARAKFRQIRKRSMNTTWCSYVNSITRQVSSKIVWDKVRKIFGCYSDTQNISFLNYNGQVISDAKEIGNVIGQTLSEISSESSYPSDFIAFKKCEEQRSVDFLPSYAKDYNTTFSYHEMKDALRKSNPTSPGPDQIHNNTLKHLGESSLLTILLLFNRIWQERVFPLSWLKAIVVPIPKPGKDKQDPNNYRPIALTSCLSKLLERMVSARLMHVLETSKWFVPSQSGFRRRRNTIDNLLKLEMAIREAFVRKKRLVSIFFDIEKAYDRTWRYGILKDLSDIGLKGNLPLFIKNFLQTRIFQIRIGNILSDNFNQQEGVPQGSVLSVLLFIIKINGIVSKLPAYVNSTLFVDDIQIHCAGDDMGFIQRQLQTAINNMTDWASKNGFIFSPQKTVCMHFCRSRGLHPDPDFQLNGSPIPIVQETKFLGIIFDTKLTFRSHIKHLKTKCIRTLNIMKVLSSTSWGADKVSLMRIYRSLVRSKLDYGVPVYGSAAKSTLKMLDSVHHQGLRIATGAFRITPIPSLHAISGEQSLELRRYRLSLSYFYKIKSDESHPQHYKVINPIFVSLFSVRLSFTPTFGFRIGEILRYFEIEDFPVVSNVEDPPPWKETQLDFIDDFLHFVKPSTSDIVFQQHFYDHRQHYSDYIPIYTDGSKSDNHVGSAAVFPDSTIAETLHPFCSVYTSELYPIYLGLLKISTLNFKKSHYLYRF
;
A
#
# COMPACT_ATOMS: atom_id res chain seq x y z
N MET A 1 35.59 -7.16 1.92
CA MET A 1 35.76 -8.47 2.58
C MET A 1 35.46 -9.54 1.55
N LEU A 2 36.43 -10.40 1.25
CA LEU A 2 36.31 -11.50 0.30
C LEU A 2 36.38 -12.83 1.07
N LEU A 3 35.48 -13.77 0.74
CA LEU A 3 35.48 -15.13 1.28
C LEU A 3 36.15 -16.08 0.29
N VAL A 4 37.16 -16.82 0.75
CA VAL A 4 37.98 -17.72 -0.06
C VAL A 4 37.85 -19.15 0.47
N SER A 5 37.51 -20.11 -0.40
CA SER A 5 37.44 -21.53 -0.04
C SER A 5 37.91 -22.40 -1.23
N PRO A 6 39.22 -22.47 -1.47
CA PRO A 6 39.79 -23.33 -2.49
C PRO A 6 39.60 -24.82 -2.17
N PRO A 7 39.23 -25.66 -3.16
CA PRO A 7 39.12 -27.09 -2.95
C PRO A 7 40.45 -27.69 -2.48
N PRO A 8 40.44 -28.68 -1.56
CA PRO A 8 41.67 -29.22 -0.96
C PRO A 8 42.58 -29.95 -1.96
N ARG A 9 42.05 -30.43 -3.10
CA ARG A 9 42.80 -31.18 -4.12
C ARG A 9 43.11 -30.41 -5.41
N VAL A 10 42.68 -29.15 -5.51
CA VAL A 10 42.91 -28.33 -6.72
C VAL A 10 44.21 -27.55 -6.55
N HIS A 11 45.13 -27.67 -7.51
CA HIS A 11 46.33 -26.83 -7.54
C HIS A 11 45.94 -25.42 -7.97
N ILE A 12 46.27 -24.42 -7.17
CA ILE A 12 46.05 -23.01 -7.49
C ILE A 12 47.42 -22.42 -7.81
N GLU A 13 47.56 -21.88 -9.01
CA GLU A 13 48.79 -21.19 -9.41
C GLU A 13 48.93 -19.88 -8.63
N LYS A 14 50.18 -19.57 -8.24
CA LYS A 14 50.53 -18.36 -7.48
C LYS A 14 50.00 -17.08 -8.15
N ARG A 15 50.10 -17.03 -9.49
CA ARG A 15 49.63 -15.91 -10.32
C ARG A 15 48.14 -15.58 -10.09
N HIS A 16 47.29 -16.59 -9.92
CA HIS A 16 45.85 -16.35 -9.70
C HIS A 16 45.56 -15.68 -8.35
N LEU A 17 46.35 -15.99 -7.32
CA LEU A 17 46.21 -15.37 -6.00
C LEU A 17 46.80 -13.95 -5.99
N GLU A 18 47.88 -13.71 -6.73
CA GLU A 18 48.47 -12.37 -6.92
C GLU A 18 47.51 -11.46 -7.71
N GLU A 19 46.94 -11.94 -8.82
CA GLU A 19 45.92 -11.22 -9.59
C GLU A 19 44.66 -10.93 -8.75
N LEU A 20 44.26 -11.86 -7.87
CA LEU A 20 43.14 -11.64 -6.96
C LEU A 20 43.40 -10.47 -6.01
N ILE A 21 44.59 -10.38 -5.43
CA ILE A 21 44.95 -9.27 -4.52
C ILE A 21 44.98 -7.95 -5.27
N LEU A 22 45.55 -7.92 -6.48
CA LEU A 22 45.63 -6.71 -7.30
C LEU A 22 44.26 -6.17 -7.72
N GLN A 23 43.24 -7.02 -7.80
CA GLN A 23 41.86 -6.62 -8.09
C GLN A 23 41.09 -6.09 -6.87
N LEU A 24 41.60 -6.30 -5.64
CA LEU A 24 40.89 -5.92 -4.42
C LEU A 24 41.17 -4.44 -4.05
N PRO A 25 40.12 -3.62 -3.80
CA PRO A 25 40.32 -2.27 -3.31
C PRO A 25 40.82 -2.30 -1.85
N SER A 26 41.92 -1.60 -1.57
CA SER A 26 42.46 -1.43 -0.22
C SER A 26 41.68 -0.37 0.57
N PRO A 27 41.38 -0.57 1.88
CA PRO A 27 41.74 -1.73 2.70
C PRO A 27 40.74 -2.89 2.58
N PHE A 28 41.24 -4.12 2.68
CA PHE A 28 40.42 -5.33 2.54
C PHE A 28 40.68 -6.39 3.61
N PHE A 29 39.72 -7.32 3.70
CA PHE A 29 39.82 -8.58 4.43
C PHE A 29 39.75 -9.74 3.44
N LEU A 30 40.59 -10.73 3.65
CA LEU A 30 40.60 -12.02 2.98
C LEU A 30 40.38 -13.09 4.05
N LEU A 31 39.18 -13.67 4.08
CA LEU A 31 38.77 -14.64 5.11
C LEU A 31 38.38 -15.96 4.46
N GLY A 32 38.65 -17.08 5.12
CA GLY A 32 38.03 -18.36 4.77
C GLY A 32 38.98 -19.55 4.89
N ASP A 33 38.55 -20.69 4.35
CA ASP A 33 39.24 -21.97 4.44
C ASP A 33 40.26 -22.12 3.29
N PHE A 34 41.53 -21.83 3.58
CA PHE A 34 42.60 -21.91 2.59
C PHE A 34 43.12 -23.34 2.41
N ASN A 35 42.77 -24.28 3.31
CA ASN A 35 43.39 -25.61 3.39
C ASN A 35 44.94 -25.54 3.38
N SER A 36 45.49 -24.44 3.93
CA SER A 36 46.93 -24.15 3.93
C SER A 36 47.50 -24.40 5.31
N HIS A 37 48.44 -25.33 5.41
CA HIS A 37 49.11 -25.66 6.66
C HIS A 37 50.44 -24.90 6.68
N ASN A 38 50.66 -24.10 7.72
CA ASN A 38 51.93 -23.42 7.97
C ASN A 38 52.10 -23.20 9.48
N THR A 39 53.33 -23.29 9.96
CA THR A 39 53.71 -23.00 11.35
C THR A 39 53.42 -21.55 11.75
N LEU A 40 53.47 -20.60 10.81
CA LEU A 40 53.24 -19.17 11.04
C LEU A 40 51.85 -18.85 11.60
N TRP A 41 50.84 -19.69 11.31
CA TRP A 41 49.49 -19.58 11.85
C TRP A 41 49.08 -20.78 12.72
N GLY A 42 50.05 -21.51 13.27
CA GLY A 42 49.81 -22.52 14.30
C GLY A 42 49.49 -23.93 13.79
N SER A 43 49.82 -24.26 12.54
CA SER A 43 49.82 -25.67 12.08
C SER A 43 51.08 -26.39 12.53
N THR A 44 51.00 -27.72 12.65
CA THR A 44 52.14 -28.58 13.04
C THR A 44 53.15 -28.79 11.91
N ASP A 45 52.70 -28.61 10.67
CA ASP A 45 53.42 -28.87 9.44
C ASP A 45 53.19 -27.71 8.46
N THR A 46 54.12 -27.55 7.51
CA THR A 46 53.96 -26.60 6.41
C THR A 46 53.77 -27.37 5.10
N ASN A 47 52.61 -27.20 4.46
CA ASN A 47 52.32 -27.80 3.16
C ASN A 47 52.64 -26.80 2.02
N PRO A 48 52.76 -27.25 0.75
CA PRO A 48 53.11 -26.37 -0.37
C PRO A 48 52.18 -25.15 -0.51
N ARG A 49 50.90 -25.32 -0.16
CA ARG A 49 49.91 -24.24 -0.17
C ARG A 49 50.15 -23.22 0.96
N GLY A 50 50.62 -23.68 2.11
CA GLY A 50 51.06 -22.84 3.23
C GLY A 50 52.25 -21.97 2.85
N CYS A 51 53.25 -22.52 2.15
CA CYS A 51 54.35 -21.72 1.61
C CYS A 51 53.84 -20.68 0.61
N GLN A 52 52.92 -21.06 -0.29
CA GLN A 52 52.34 -20.13 -1.27
C GLN A 52 51.63 -18.94 -0.62
N ILE A 53 50.82 -19.20 0.42
CA ILE A 53 50.09 -18.15 1.14
C ILE A 53 51.04 -17.29 1.99
N GLU A 54 52.05 -17.89 2.62
CA GLU A 54 53.10 -17.16 3.35
C GLU A 54 53.85 -16.20 2.43
N THR A 55 54.36 -16.67 1.30
CA THR A 55 55.03 -15.82 0.29
C THR A 55 54.11 -14.72 -0.22
N LEU A 56 52.81 -14.98 -0.35
CA LEU A 56 51.83 -14.00 -0.79
C LEU A 56 51.55 -12.93 0.28
N VAL A 57 51.52 -13.30 1.56
CA VAL A 57 51.40 -12.36 2.68
C VAL A 57 52.63 -11.44 2.73
N GLU A 58 53.83 -12.00 2.58
CA GLU A 58 55.09 -11.25 2.57
C GLU A 58 55.19 -10.31 1.35
N ASN A 59 54.98 -10.85 0.14
CA ASN A 59 55.13 -10.10 -1.12
C ASN A 59 54.19 -8.88 -1.22
N HIS A 60 52.98 -8.98 -0.64
CA HIS A 60 51.98 -7.91 -0.68
C HIS A 60 51.87 -7.12 0.63
N GLY A 61 52.75 -7.36 1.61
CA GLY A 61 52.74 -6.68 2.90
C GLY A 61 51.42 -6.82 3.65
N LEU A 62 50.77 -7.98 3.56
CA LEU A 62 49.51 -8.25 4.25
C LEU A 62 49.77 -8.66 5.70
N CYS A 63 48.73 -8.58 6.54
CA CYS A 63 48.82 -8.94 7.94
C CYS A 63 47.86 -10.08 8.28
N LEU A 64 48.39 -11.09 8.97
CA LEU A 64 47.62 -12.19 9.52
C LEU A 64 47.06 -11.80 10.90
N LEU A 65 45.77 -12.03 11.12
CA LEU A 65 45.12 -11.76 12.41
C LEU A 65 45.04 -13.00 13.33
N ASN A 66 45.26 -14.21 12.82
CA ASN A 66 45.15 -15.44 13.60
C ASN A 66 46.10 -15.46 14.81
N ASP A 67 45.63 -15.97 15.95
CA ASP A 67 46.35 -16.03 17.24
C ASP A 67 46.89 -17.44 17.57
N ASN A 68 47.20 -18.24 16.54
CA ASN A 68 47.56 -19.66 16.62
C ASN A 68 46.48 -20.60 17.20
N SER A 69 45.27 -20.11 17.45
CA SER A 69 44.17 -21.01 17.84
C SER A 69 43.67 -21.86 16.67
N TYR A 70 43.32 -23.11 16.97
CA TYR A 70 42.83 -24.05 15.97
C TYR A 70 41.49 -23.60 15.40
N THR A 71 41.37 -23.68 14.06
CA THR A 71 40.16 -23.28 13.34
C THR A 71 39.38 -24.47 12.76
N HIS A 72 39.93 -25.68 12.79
CA HIS A 72 39.26 -26.88 12.26
C HIS A 72 39.56 -28.13 13.08
N PHE A 73 38.57 -29.03 13.19
CA PHE A 73 38.70 -30.35 13.81
C PHE A 73 38.46 -31.46 12.78
N HIS A 74 39.52 -32.19 12.41
CA HIS A 74 39.43 -33.27 11.44
C HIS A 74 38.92 -34.56 12.09
N GLN A 75 37.69 -34.96 11.74
CA GLN A 75 36.99 -36.06 12.43
C GLN A 75 37.63 -37.45 12.23
N ALA A 76 38.32 -37.68 11.11
CA ALA A 76 38.88 -38.99 10.79
C ALA A 76 40.20 -39.26 11.53
N SER A 77 41.12 -38.29 11.55
CA SER A 77 42.38 -38.38 12.29
C SER A 77 42.27 -37.92 13.75
N GLN A 78 41.16 -37.28 14.12
CA GLN A 78 40.92 -36.69 15.46
C GLN A 78 41.94 -35.60 15.84
N THR A 79 42.48 -34.89 14.84
CA THR A 79 43.47 -33.83 15.01
C THR A 79 42.86 -32.45 14.79
N PHE A 80 43.50 -31.44 15.37
CA PHE A 80 43.13 -30.04 15.20
C PHE A 80 44.09 -29.37 14.20
N HIS A 81 43.55 -28.52 13.33
CA HIS A 81 44.31 -27.82 12.30
C HIS A 81 43.88 -26.35 12.25
N THR A 82 44.77 -25.50 11.74
CA THR A 82 44.46 -24.09 11.47
C THR A 82 44.48 -23.87 9.96
N ILE A 83 43.32 -24.04 9.33
CA ILE A 83 43.15 -23.94 7.87
C ILE A 83 42.31 -22.72 7.47
N ASP A 84 41.42 -22.27 8.36
CA ASP A 84 40.73 -21.00 8.19
C ASP A 84 41.62 -19.83 8.62
N LEU A 85 41.87 -18.90 7.69
CA LEU A 85 42.73 -17.73 7.92
C LEU A 85 41.94 -16.43 7.82
N ALA A 86 42.37 -15.45 8.61
CA ALA A 86 41.93 -14.07 8.56
C ALA A 86 43.11 -13.16 8.22
N ILE A 87 43.23 -12.79 6.94
CA ILE A 87 44.29 -11.93 6.41
C ILE A 87 43.68 -10.56 6.08
N CYS A 88 44.40 -9.48 6.34
CA CYS A 88 43.92 -8.12 6.11
C CYS A 88 45.02 -7.15 5.67
N SER A 89 44.62 -6.00 5.16
CA SER A 89 45.54 -4.88 4.90
C SER A 89 46.08 -4.31 6.23
N PRO A 90 47.34 -3.83 6.27
CA PRO A 90 47.99 -3.34 7.51
C PRO A 90 47.20 -2.28 8.29
N SER A 91 46.47 -1.41 7.58
CA SER A 91 45.67 -0.33 8.18
C SER A 91 44.50 -0.85 9.04
N LEU A 92 44.11 -2.11 8.92
CA LEU A 92 43.00 -2.71 9.67
C LEU A 92 43.46 -3.38 10.97
N VAL A 93 44.70 -3.87 11.05
CA VAL A 93 45.23 -4.64 12.20
C VAL A 93 44.96 -4.01 13.57
N PRO A 94 45.24 -2.71 13.83
CA PRO A 94 45.09 -2.15 15.16
C PRO A 94 43.64 -2.08 15.65
N TYR A 95 42.66 -2.26 14.75
CA TYR A 95 41.26 -2.09 15.07
C TYR A 95 40.49 -3.41 15.25
N TRP A 96 41.11 -4.57 14.98
CA TRP A 96 40.41 -5.86 15.00
C TRP A 96 41.15 -6.89 15.85
N LYS A 97 40.41 -7.56 16.73
CA LYS A 97 40.89 -8.69 17.53
C LYS A 97 40.35 -10.00 16.98
N PHE A 98 41.25 -10.95 16.77
CA PHE A 98 40.90 -12.32 16.40
C PHE A 98 40.63 -13.16 17.65
N SER A 99 39.68 -14.08 17.52
CA SER A 99 39.46 -15.16 18.48
C SER A 99 38.72 -16.30 17.79
N THR A 100 38.88 -17.51 18.30
CA THR A 100 38.06 -18.67 17.88
C THR A 100 36.98 -18.96 18.91
N CYS A 101 35.81 -19.40 18.44
CA CYS A 101 34.75 -19.85 19.33
C CYS A 101 35.17 -21.11 20.10
N THR A 102 34.73 -21.23 21.34
CA THR A 102 34.94 -22.46 22.13
C THR A 102 34.05 -23.61 21.68
N SER A 103 32.95 -23.30 20.98
CA SER A 103 31.96 -24.26 20.46
C SER A 103 32.07 -24.43 18.95
N LEU A 104 31.91 -25.69 18.50
CA LEU A 104 31.90 -26.07 17.08
C LEU A 104 30.57 -25.79 16.35
N PHE A 105 29.49 -25.47 17.08
CA PHE A 105 28.16 -25.24 16.50
C PHE A 105 27.66 -26.33 15.51
N ASN A 106 28.01 -27.60 15.75
CA ASN A 106 27.74 -28.77 14.87
C ASN A 106 28.49 -28.82 13.53
N SER A 107 29.50 -27.96 13.34
CA SER A 107 30.46 -27.97 12.24
C SER A 107 31.72 -28.76 12.62
N ASP A 108 32.57 -29.04 11.64
CA ASP A 108 33.99 -29.42 11.78
C ASP A 108 34.91 -28.20 11.83
N ASN A 109 34.54 -27.12 11.16
CA ASN A 109 35.17 -25.80 11.33
C ASN A 109 34.73 -25.10 12.62
N ILE A 110 35.68 -24.48 13.32
CA ILE A 110 35.53 -23.64 14.50
C ILE A 110 35.33 -22.20 14.03
N PRO A 111 34.21 -21.54 14.36
CA PRO A 111 33.99 -20.18 13.89
C PRO A 111 35.05 -19.19 14.36
N ILE A 112 35.59 -18.43 13.40
CA ILE A 112 36.43 -17.26 13.64
C ILE A 112 35.55 -16.07 14.02
N VAL A 113 35.96 -15.33 15.04
CA VAL A 113 35.30 -14.10 15.50
C VAL A 113 36.31 -12.95 15.44
N LEU A 114 36.04 -12.02 14.52
CA LEU A 114 36.75 -10.75 14.45
C LEU A 114 35.94 -9.69 15.21
N THR A 115 36.54 -9.15 16.27
CA THR A 115 35.90 -8.13 17.13
C THR A 115 36.55 -6.78 16.87
N TYR A 116 35.74 -5.80 16.48
CA TYR A 116 36.21 -4.43 16.31
C TYR A 116 36.46 -3.78 17.68
N VAL A 117 37.63 -3.16 17.87
CA VAL A 117 38.11 -2.68 19.17
C VAL A 117 37.51 -1.33 19.56
N LYS A 118 37.21 -0.48 18.57
CA LYS A 118 36.60 0.83 18.81
C LYS A 118 35.07 0.71 18.88
N ASN A 119 34.44 1.42 19.80
CA ASN A 119 32.99 1.34 20.02
C ASN A 119 32.26 2.52 19.35
N ASP A 120 32.78 2.96 18.20
CA ASP A 120 32.46 4.27 17.63
C ASP A 120 31.22 4.25 16.71
N PHE A 121 30.59 3.09 16.52
CA PHE A 121 29.39 2.93 15.66
C PHE A 121 28.12 2.76 16.51
N PRO A 122 27.42 3.85 16.89
CA PRO A 122 26.14 3.73 17.53
C PRO A 122 25.10 3.21 16.54
N PHE A 123 24.64 1.96 16.71
CA PHE A 123 23.49 1.48 15.96
C PHE A 123 22.24 2.31 16.34
N PRO A 124 21.52 2.90 15.38
CA PRO A 124 20.36 3.72 15.69
C PRO A 124 19.29 2.90 16.41
N LYS A 125 18.79 3.44 17.52
CA LYS A 125 17.66 2.84 18.25
C LYS A 125 16.38 3.00 17.44
N ARG A 126 15.35 2.25 17.82
CA ARG A 126 14.02 2.43 17.23
C ARG A 126 13.32 3.61 17.90
N PRO A 127 12.44 4.31 17.18
CA PRO A 127 11.58 5.32 17.80
C PRO A 127 10.70 4.65 18.87
N VAL A 128 10.58 5.32 20.01
CA VAL A 128 9.65 4.95 21.08
C VAL A 128 8.21 5.12 20.58
N LYS A 129 7.33 4.17 20.91
CA LYS A 129 5.92 4.16 20.46
C LYS A 129 5.00 3.76 21.60
N TYR A 130 3.80 4.32 21.65
CA TYR A 130 2.74 3.89 22.55
C TYR A 130 2.27 2.46 22.24
N ILE A 131 2.01 1.69 23.30
CA ILE A 131 1.47 0.33 23.23
C ILE A 131 -0.04 0.40 23.51
N PHE A 132 -0.81 0.81 22.51
CA PHE A 132 -2.28 1.00 22.65
C PHE A 132 -3.05 -0.24 23.09
N GLY A 133 -2.52 -1.45 22.91
CA GLY A 133 -3.15 -2.68 23.41
C GLY A 133 -3.04 -2.87 24.92
N LYS A 134 -2.26 -2.03 25.61
CA LYS A 134 -2.11 -1.99 27.07
C LYS A 134 -2.49 -0.61 27.64
N ALA A 135 -3.23 0.19 26.87
CA ALA A 135 -3.67 1.50 27.30
C ALA A 135 -4.79 1.37 28.34
N ASP A 136 -4.73 2.19 29.39
CA ASP A 136 -5.83 2.41 30.32
C ASP A 136 -6.69 3.57 29.78
N TRP A 137 -7.68 3.23 28.94
CA TRP A 137 -8.55 4.23 28.31
C TRP A 137 -9.46 4.97 29.31
N PRO A 138 -10.07 4.30 30.32
CA PRO A 138 -10.80 5.01 31.37
C PRO A 138 -9.93 6.03 32.11
N LEU A 139 -8.70 5.67 32.48
CA LEU A 139 -7.77 6.61 33.09
C LEU A 139 -7.42 7.76 32.14
N PHE A 140 -7.12 7.45 30.87
CA PHE A 140 -6.86 8.47 29.84
C PHE A 140 -8.00 9.48 29.71
N GLU A 141 -9.25 9.01 29.65
CA GLU A 141 -10.43 9.87 29.54
C GLU A 141 -10.63 10.73 30.80
N SER A 142 -10.37 10.17 31.98
CA SER A 142 -10.46 10.92 33.25
C SER A 142 -9.39 12.02 33.36
N LEU A 143 -8.17 11.79 32.85
CA LEU A 143 -7.07 12.75 32.88
C LEU A 143 -7.18 13.80 31.77
N CYS A 144 -7.65 13.41 30.59
CA CYS A 144 -7.71 14.26 29.41
C CYS A 144 -9.02 15.07 29.33
N GLN A 145 -9.18 15.99 30.28
CA GLN A 145 -10.33 16.91 30.34
C GLN A 145 -9.96 18.25 29.68
N LEU A 146 -10.28 18.38 28.39
CA LEU A 146 -10.07 19.63 27.67
C LEU A 146 -11.20 20.60 28.01
N THR A 147 -10.85 21.83 28.36
CA THR A 147 -11.82 22.87 28.72
C THR A 147 -11.82 24.02 27.70
N PRO A 148 -12.95 24.72 27.51
CA PRO A 148 -13.02 25.88 26.60
C PRO A 148 -11.97 26.96 26.89
N ASN A 149 -11.58 27.15 28.16
CA ASN A 149 -10.53 28.10 28.57
C ASN A 149 -9.14 27.78 27.98
N MET A 150 -8.91 26.53 27.55
CA MET A 150 -7.68 26.17 26.83
C MET A 150 -7.71 26.67 25.38
N VAL A 151 -8.91 26.79 24.80
CA VAL A 151 -9.12 27.36 23.46
C VAL A 151 -9.12 28.87 23.51
N ASP A 152 -9.63 29.48 24.57
CA ASP A 152 -9.71 30.93 24.76
C ASP A 152 -8.37 31.53 25.24
N LYS A 153 -7.33 31.37 24.43
CA LYS A 153 -5.99 31.96 24.62
C LYS A 153 -5.74 33.04 23.57
N ASP A 154 -4.85 33.98 23.84
CA ASP A 154 -4.58 35.10 22.92
C ASP A 154 -4.19 34.66 21.51
N SER A 155 -3.43 33.56 21.38
CA SER A 155 -3.01 33.00 20.09
C SER A 155 -3.50 31.57 19.87
N ILE A 156 -3.91 31.27 18.64
CA ILE A 156 -4.25 29.92 18.18
C ILE A 156 -3.09 28.94 18.39
N ASP A 157 -1.84 29.36 18.18
CA ASP A 157 -0.68 28.49 18.40
C ASP A 157 -0.55 28.08 19.87
N VAL A 158 -0.81 29.01 20.79
CA VAL A 158 -0.80 28.73 22.23
C VAL A 158 -1.94 27.78 22.60
N ALA A 159 -3.13 27.98 22.05
CA ALA A 159 -4.28 27.10 22.26
C ALA A 159 -3.99 25.67 21.76
N VAL A 160 -3.44 25.52 20.55
CA VAL A 160 -3.09 24.22 19.95
C VAL A 160 -2.02 23.51 20.78
N ASN A 161 -0.98 24.22 21.21
CA ASN A 161 0.08 23.63 22.03
C ASN A 161 -0.46 23.19 23.40
N THR A 162 -1.27 24.02 24.06
CA THR A 162 -1.90 23.68 25.36
C THR A 162 -2.74 22.41 25.27
N ILE A 163 -3.57 22.28 24.24
CA ILE A 163 -4.40 21.09 24.01
C ILE A 163 -3.52 19.88 23.69
N THR A 164 -2.49 20.07 22.87
CA THR A 164 -1.54 19.01 22.50
C THR A 164 -0.81 18.47 23.72
N ASP A 165 -0.31 19.35 24.58
CA ASP A 165 0.42 18.99 25.81
C ASP A 165 -0.50 18.27 26.80
N CYS A 166 -1.75 18.70 26.94
CA CYS A 166 -2.73 18.02 27.79
C CYS A 166 -3.00 16.58 27.31
N ILE A 167 -3.21 16.38 25.99
CA ILE A 167 -3.43 15.06 25.39
C ILE A 167 -2.19 14.17 25.59
N ILE A 168 -0.99 14.69 25.35
CA ILE A 168 0.26 13.92 25.47
C ILE A 168 0.54 13.57 26.93
N SER A 169 0.42 14.52 27.85
CA SER A 169 0.62 14.28 29.29
C SER A 169 -0.35 13.21 29.80
N SER A 170 -1.62 13.28 29.39
CA SER A 170 -2.62 12.27 29.74
C SER A 170 -2.27 10.90 29.13
N ALA A 171 -1.81 10.85 27.88
CA ALA A 171 -1.38 9.62 27.22
C ALA A 171 -0.11 9.02 27.86
N ASP A 172 0.83 9.84 28.30
CA ASP A 172 2.08 9.40 28.95
C ASP A 172 1.82 8.74 30.30
N ASN A 173 0.82 9.23 31.04
CA ASN A 173 0.42 8.68 32.33
C ASN A 173 -0.46 7.43 32.22
N SER A 174 -1.16 7.23 31.10
CA SER A 174 -2.15 6.15 30.92
C SER A 174 -1.74 5.06 29.93
N ILE A 175 -0.73 5.31 29.08
CA ILE A 175 -0.35 4.40 27.99
C ILE A 175 1.15 4.07 28.05
N PRO A 176 1.53 2.78 28.24
CA PRO A 176 2.93 2.40 28.28
C PRO A 176 3.60 2.56 26.90
N LYS A 177 4.86 2.98 26.91
CA LYS A 177 5.70 3.14 25.72
C LYS A 177 6.66 1.95 25.51
N THR A 178 7.05 1.71 24.27
CA THR A 178 8.10 0.71 23.94
C THR A 178 9.48 1.18 24.40
N SER A 179 10.39 0.26 24.69
CA SER A 179 11.73 0.57 25.21
C SER A 179 12.69 1.23 24.20
N GLY A 180 12.29 1.40 22.93
CA GLY A 180 13.17 1.88 21.83
C GLY A 180 14.31 0.93 21.42
N ASN A 181 14.68 -0.03 22.27
CA ASN A 181 15.69 -1.04 21.97
C ASN A 181 15.25 -1.96 20.82
N ILE A 182 16.23 -2.38 20.03
CA ILE A 182 16.00 -3.40 19.01
C ILE A 182 15.64 -4.70 19.76
N PRO A 183 14.44 -5.27 19.53
CA PRO A 183 14.08 -6.51 20.19
C PRO A 183 15.09 -7.58 19.80
N LYS A 184 15.63 -8.28 20.80
CA LYS A 184 16.46 -9.46 20.55
C LYS A 184 15.68 -10.38 19.61
N LEU A 185 16.36 -10.94 18.62
CA LEU A 185 15.77 -11.97 17.76
C LEU A 185 15.24 -13.07 18.69
N CYS A 186 13.91 -13.14 18.80
CA CYS A 186 13.29 -14.23 19.54
C CYS A 186 13.68 -15.51 18.83
N LYS A 187 14.24 -16.47 19.57
CA LYS A 187 14.55 -17.81 19.08
C LYS A 187 13.44 -18.75 19.57
N PRO A 188 12.23 -18.72 18.99
CA PRO A 188 11.09 -19.50 19.49
C PRO A 188 11.32 -21.02 19.39
N LEU A 189 12.30 -21.46 18.61
CA LEU A 189 12.77 -22.84 18.51
C LEU A 189 13.68 -23.28 19.67
N TRP A 190 14.11 -22.34 20.52
CA TRP A 190 15.03 -22.60 21.61
C TRP A 190 14.27 -22.74 22.93
N ASN A 191 14.07 -23.97 23.39
CA ASN A 191 13.41 -24.30 24.66
C ASN A 191 14.43 -24.78 25.71
N THR A 192 13.96 -25.07 26.92
CA THR A 192 14.79 -25.57 28.04
C THR A 192 15.47 -26.90 27.72
N GLU A 193 14.82 -27.76 26.92
CA GLU A 193 15.38 -29.03 26.45
C GLU A 193 16.57 -28.81 25.48
N CYS A 194 16.47 -27.82 24.59
CA CYS A 194 17.58 -27.40 23.74
C CYS A 194 18.76 -26.84 24.56
N ASP A 195 18.49 -26.05 25.60
CA ASP A 195 19.53 -25.48 26.48
C ASP A 195 20.28 -26.56 27.26
N THR A 196 19.55 -27.48 27.89
CA THR A 196 20.14 -28.61 28.63
C THR A 196 20.96 -29.53 27.72
N CYS A 197 20.48 -29.80 26.51
CA CYS A 197 21.23 -30.61 25.54
C CYS A 197 22.43 -29.87 24.94
N GLN A 198 22.36 -28.56 24.74
CA GLN A 198 23.51 -27.75 24.32
C GLN A 198 24.59 -27.77 25.41
N LYS A 199 24.24 -27.54 26.68
CA LYS A 199 25.20 -27.61 27.80
C LYS A 199 25.84 -28.98 27.92
N THR A 200 25.07 -30.05 27.70
CA THR A 200 25.59 -31.43 27.70
C THR A 200 26.56 -31.66 26.53
N LEU A 201 26.23 -31.15 25.34
CA LEU A 201 27.09 -31.19 24.16
C LEU A 201 28.38 -30.40 24.37
N GLU A 202 28.31 -29.19 24.92
CA GLU A 202 29.46 -28.33 25.22
C GLU A 202 30.37 -28.96 26.28
N LYS A 203 29.79 -29.55 27.33
CA LYS A 203 30.56 -30.29 28.35
C LYS A 203 31.24 -31.53 27.76
N ALA A 204 30.55 -32.29 26.91
CA ALA A 204 31.13 -33.44 26.23
C ALA A 204 32.25 -33.02 25.25
N TRP A 205 32.05 -31.91 24.54
CA TRP A 205 33.04 -31.31 23.64
C TRP A 205 34.28 -30.82 24.40
N TYR A 206 34.09 -30.08 25.49
CA TYR A 206 35.17 -29.60 26.34
C TYR A 206 36.00 -30.76 26.92
N ASN A 207 35.34 -31.79 27.44
CA ASN A 207 36.03 -32.98 27.97
C ASN A 207 36.81 -33.73 26.88
N PHE A 208 36.25 -33.86 25.68
CA PHE A 208 36.95 -34.48 24.56
C PHE A 208 38.13 -33.63 24.07
N ARG A 209 37.97 -32.31 23.97
CA ARG A 209 39.03 -31.38 23.57
C ARG A 209 40.20 -31.38 24.56
N ARG A 210 39.93 -31.48 25.87
CA ARG A 210 40.98 -31.57 26.90
C ARG A 210 41.58 -32.96 27.03
N TYR A 211 40.76 -34.01 26.84
CA TYR A 211 41.13 -35.40 27.02
C TYR A 211 40.61 -36.25 25.84
N PRO A 212 41.35 -36.33 24.72
CA PRO A 212 40.90 -36.94 23.47
C PRO A 212 40.94 -38.48 23.53
N THR A 213 40.10 -39.06 24.38
CA THR A 213 39.93 -40.52 24.49
C THR A 213 38.77 -41.00 23.61
N THR A 214 38.83 -42.25 23.15
CA THR A 214 37.74 -42.89 22.41
C THR A 214 36.41 -42.83 23.17
N HIS A 215 36.46 -42.98 24.49
CA HIS A 215 35.28 -42.85 25.37
C HIS A 215 34.66 -41.44 25.30
N ASN A 216 35.47 -40.39 25.43
CA ASN A 216 35.00 -39.01 25.35
C ASN A 216 34.47 -38.66 23.95
N LEU A 217 35.09 -39.20 22.89
CA LEU A 217 34.61 -39.04 21.52
C LEU A 217 33.22 -39.66 21.31
N ILE A 218 33.00 -40.89 21.80
CA ILE A 218 31.69 -41.55 21.75
C ILE A 218 30.64 -40.73 22.51
N LYS A 219 30.99 -40.21 23.70
CA LYS A 219 30.12 -39.36 24.51
C LYS A 219 29.74 -38.06 23.77
N PHE A 220 30.71 -37.41 23.12
CA PHE A 220 30.48 -36.24 22.28
C PHE A 220 29.58 -36.57 21.08
N LYS A 221 29.85 -37.66 20.33
CA LYS A 221 29.02 -38.09 19.18
C LYS A 221 27.58 -38.37 19.59
N LYS A 222 27.36 -39.05 20.72
CA LYS A 222 26.01 -39.31 21.28
C LYS A 222 25.30 -38.01 21.66
N ALA A 223 25.99 -37.09 22.36
CA ALA A 223 25.43 -35.79 22.71
C ALA A 223 25.09 -34.95 21.46
N ARG A 224 25.94 -35.00 20.42
CA ARG A 224 25.72 -34.31 19.13
C ARG A 224 24.50 -34.84 18.40
N ALA A 225 24.34 -36.16 18.33
CA ALA A 225 23.18 -36.79 17.70
C ALA A 225 21.87 -36.45 18.44
N LYS A 226 21.87 -36.54 19.78
CA LYS A 226 20.72 -36.19 20.63
C LYS A 226 20.34 -34.72 20.48
N PHE A 227 21.32 -33.81 20.51
CA PHE A 227 21.08 -32.39 20.29
C PHE A 227 20.51 -32.09 18.90
N ARG A 228 21.02 -32.72 17.83
CA ARG A 228 20.46 -32.59 16.47
C ARG A 228 19.00 -33.06 16.40
N GLN A 229 18.68 -34.18 17.04
CA GLN A 229 17.30 -34.72 17.09
C GLN A 229 16.36 -33.77 17.82
N ILE A 230 16.72 -33.31 19.02
CA ILE A 230 15.90 -32.40 19.83
C ILE A 230 15.74 -31.05 19.16
N ARG A 231 16.81 -30.49 18.59
CA ARG A 231 16.73 -29.24 17.82
C ARG A 231 15.78 -29.36 16.63
N LYS A 232 15.82 -30.47 15.89
CA LYS A 232 14.90 -30.73 14.77
C LYS A 232 13.46 -30.88 15.25
N ARG A 233 13.23 -31.61 16.34
CA ARG A 233 11.90 -31.76 16.96
C ARG A 233 11.34 -30.43 17.45
N SER A 234 12.14 -29.64 18.17
CA SER A 234 11.76 -28.31 18.66
C SER A 234 11.44 -27.38 17.51
N MET A 235 12.30 -27.32 16.47
CA MET A 235 12.06 -26.53 15.26
C MET A 235 10.73 -26.90 14.59
N ASN A 236 10.45 -28.19 14.41
CA ASN A 236 9.19 -28.65 13.84
C ASN A 236 7.99 -28.31 14.72
N THR A 237 8.08 -28.51 16.04
CA THR A 237 6.98 -28.28 16.98
C THR A 237 6.65 -26.80 17.10
N THR A 238 7.67 -25.94 17.22
CA THR A 238 7.53 -24.49 17.22
C THR A 238 6.91 -24.00 15.91
N TRP A 239 7.38 -24.53 14.78
CA TRP A 239 6.82 -24.18 13.47
C TRP A 239 5.35 -24.60 13.35
N CYS A 240 5.01 -25.83 13.73
CA CYS A 240 3.63 -26.32 13.72
C CYS A 240 2.74 -25.47 14.63
N SER A 241 3.17 -25.17 15.87
CA SER A 241 2.45 -24.31 16.80
C SER A 241 2.25 -22.89 16.23
N TYR A 242 3.28 -22.33 15.61
CA TYR A 242 3.21 -21.01 14.99
C TYR A 242 2.19 -20.97 13.84
N VAL A 243 2.18 -21.97 12.96
CA VAL A 243 1.23 -22.03 11.85
C VAL A 243 -0.18 -22.37 12.33
N ASN A 244 -0.34 -23.30 13.27
CA ASN A 244 -1.64 -23.66 13.86
C ASN A 244 -2.27 -22.48 14.62
N SER A 245 -1.46 -21.52 15.09
CA SER A 245 -1.96 -20.28 15.68
C SER A 245 -2.61 -19.32 14.67
N ILE A 246 -2.66 -19.67 13.38
CA ILE A 246 -3.42 -18.96 12.34
C ILE A 246 -4.79 -19.65 12.24
N THR A 247 -5.72 -19.20 13.07
CA THR A 247 -7.08 -19.76 13.13
C THR A 247 -8.13 -18.76 12.62
N ARG A 248 -9.36 -19.24 12.40
CA ARG A 248 -10.49 -18.42 11.94
C ARG A 248 -10.83 -17.25 12.87
N GLN A 249 -10.44 -17.32 14.14
CA GLN A 249 -10.71 -16.29 15.15
C GLN A 249 -9.67 -15.14 15.07
N VAL A 250 -8.55 -15.35 14.39
CA VAL A 250 -7.48 -14.36 14.29
C VAL A 250 -7.84 -13.30 13.24
N SER A 251 -7.64 -12.04 13.60
CA SER A 251 -7.87 -10.92 12.68
C SER A 251 -6.91 -10.97 11.47
N SER A 252 -7.40 -10.53 10.31
CA SER A 252 -6.60 -10.52 9.07
C SER A 252 -5.24 -9.84 9.24
N LYS A 253 -5.16 -8.76 10.04
CA LYS A 253 -3.90 -8.04 10.32
C LYS A 253 -2.85 -8.96 10.95
N ILE A 254 -3.24 -9.73 11.98
CA ILE A 254 -2.32 -10.63 12.69
C ILE A 254 -1.90 -11.78 11.79
N VAL A 255 -2.82 -12.32 10.96
CA VAL A 255 -2.47 -13.31 9.94
C VAL A 255 -1.41 -12.74 8.99
N TRP A 256 -1.56 -11.50 8.54
CA TRP A 256 -0.59 -10.83 7.67
C TRP A 256 0.76 -10.59 8.33
N ASP A 257 0.79 -10.19 9.59
CA ASP A 257 2.04 -10.04 10.34
C ASP A 257 2.78 -11.37 10.47
N LYS A 258 2.04 -12.46 10.72
CA LYS A 258 2.64 -13.80 10.77
C LYS A 258 3.18 -14.24 9.42
N VAL A 259 2.40 -14.06 8.34
CA VAL A 259 2.84 -14.35 6.98
C VAL A 259 4.10 -13.56 6.62
N ARG A 260 4.15 -12.24 6.87
CA ARG A 260 5.35 -11.43 6.57
C ARG A 260 6.60 -11.92 7.29
N LYS A 261 6.47 -12.31 8.56
CA LYS A 261 7.56 -12.88 9.36
C LYS A 261 8.11 -14.19 8.75
N ILE A 262 7.23 -15.04 8.20
CA ILE A 262 7.63 -16.27 7.51
C ILE A 262 8.53 -16.00 6.30
N PHE A 263 8.28 -14.92 5.56
CA PHE A 263 9.08 -14.54 4.39
C PHE A 263 10.36 -13.78 4.72
N GLY A 264 10.72 -13.63 6.01
CA GLY A 264 11.84 -12.79 6.43
C GLY A 264 11.64 -11.31 6.07
N CYS A 265 10.42 -10.91 5.72
CA CYS A 265 10.05 -9.53 5.45
C CYS A 265 9.75 -8.83 6.79
N TYR A 266 10.80 -8.59 7.57
CA TYR A 266 10.70 -7.85 8.81
C TYR A 266 10.35 -6.38 8.50
N SER A 267 9.29 -5.87 9.13
CA SER A 267 8.83 -4.49 8.96
C SER A 267 9.82 -3.46 9.54
N ASP A 268 10.77 -3.88 10.37
CA ASP A 268 11.48 -2.97 11.28
C ASP A 268 13.00 -2.88 11.07
N THR A 269 13.54 -3.31 9.92
CA THR A 269 15.01 -3.25 9.68
C THR A 269 15.40 -2.79 8.27
N GLN A 270 14.58 -1.99 7.60
CA GLN A 270 15.04 -1.23 6.44
C GLN A 270 15.65 0.11 6.87
N ASN A 271 16.54 0.08 7.85
CA ASN A 271 17.38 1.24 8.11
C ASN A 271 18.38 1.32 6.95
N ILE A 272 18.47 2.50 6.34
CA ILE A 272 19.48 2.81 5.34
C ILE A 272 20.81 2.72 6.06
N SER A 273 21.64 1.75 5.67
CA SER A 273 22.94 1.53 6.29
C SER A 273 24.02 2.44 5.70
N PHE A 274 23.91 2.76 4.41
CA PHE A 274 24.77 3.72 3.73
C PHE A 274 24.12 4.22 2.44
N LEU A 275 24.57 5.38 1.95
CA LEU A 275 24.22 5.96 0.66
C LEU A 275 25.48 6.22 -0.16
N ASN A 276 25.36 6.13 -1.49
CA ASN A 276 26.40 6.60 -2.41
C ASN A 276 25.92 7.93 -3.00
N TYR A 277 26.60 9.00 -2.65
CA TYR A 277 26.31 10.33 -3.16
C TYR A 277 27.57 10.93 -3.78
N ASN A 278 27.54 11.22 -5.08
CA ASN A 278 28.67 11.79 -5.83
C ASN A 278 30.00 11.03 -5.65
N GLY A 279 29.93 9.69 -5.56
CA GLY A 279 31.11 8.83 -5.37
C GLY A 279 31.58 8.68 -3.92
N GLN A 280 30.96 9.39 -2.95
CA GLN A 280 31.24 9.24 -1.53
C GLN A 280 30.22 8.31 -0.85
N VAL A 281 30.72 7.44 0.03
CA VAL A 281 29.91 6.52 0.84
C VAL A 281 29.60 7.17 2.18
N ILE A 282 28.33 7.49 2.41
CA ILE A 282 27.85 8.13 3.63
C ILE A 282 27.22 7.06 4.51
N SER A 283 27.70 6.90 5.74
CA SER A 283 27.25 5.86 6.67
C SER A 283 26.67 6.40 7.99
N ASP A 284 26.93 7.67 8.32
CA ASP A 284 26.31 8.29 9.50
C ASP A 284 24.82 8.52 9.28
N ALA A 285 24.00 8.18 10.27
CA ALA A 285 22.55 8.24 10.15
C ALA A 285 22.01 9.67 10.05
N LYS A 286 22.66 10.65 10.69
CA LYS A 286 22.28 12.06 10.58
C LYS A 286 22.66 12.60 9.20
N GLU A 287 23.87 12.30 8.72
CA GLU A 287 24.31 12.69 7.38
C GLU A 287 23.48 12.05 6.26
N ILE A 288 23.13 10.76 6.37
CA ILE A 288 22.18 10.10 5.48
C ILE A 288 20.84 10.87 5.45
N GLY A 289 20.34 11.26 6.62
CA GLY A 289 19.14 12.08 6.75
C GLY A 289 19.30 13.44 6.07
N ASN A 290 20.45 14.09 6.23
CA ASN A 290 20.75 15.39 5.64
C ASN A 290 20.86 15.33 4.11
N VAL A 291 21.53 14.32 3.54
CA VAL A 291 21.65 14.17 2.07
C VAL A 291 20.30 13.93 1.42
N ILE A 292 19.47 13.06 2.02
CA ILE A 292 18.10 12.85 1.54
C ILE A 292 17.29 14.15 1.68
N GLY A 293 17.41 14.83 2.83
CA GLY A 293 16.71 16.08 3.11
C GLY A 293 17.06 17.18 2.12
N GLN A 294 18.35 17.36 1.83
CA GLN A 294 18.86 18.29 0.85
C GLN A 294 18.34 17.96 -0.56
N THR A 295 18.45 16.69 -0.99
CA THR A 295 17.95 16.26 -2.31
C THR A 295 16.45 16.58 -2.47
N LEU A 296 15.65 16.36 -1.42
CA LEU A 296 14.21 16.67 -1.42
C LEU A 296 13.92 18.18 -1.40
N SER A 297 14.70 18.93 -0.62
CA SER A 297 14.60 20.39 -0.56
C SER A 297 14.89 21.01 -1.93
N GLU A 298 15.95 20.56 -2.61
CA GLU A 298 16.36 21.00 -3.96
C GLU A 298 15.33 20.64 -5.04
N ILE A 299 14.60 19.54 -4.89
CA ILE A 299 13.49 19.20 -5.80
C ILE A 299 12.33 20.19 -5.65
N SER A 300 12.09 20.64 -4.43
CA SER A 300 10.98 21.53 -4.09
C SER A 300 11.34 23.01 -4.21
N SER A 301 12.60 23.35 -4.47
CA SER A 301 13.05 24.72 -4.59
C SER A 301 12.69 25.31 -5.95
N GLU A 302 12.61 26.64 -6.00
CA GLU A 302 12.30 27.35 -7.25
C GLU A 302 13.30 27.05 -8.37
N SER A 303 14.56 26.77 -8.02
CA SER A 303 15.62 26.39 -8.95
C SER A 303 15.41 25.03 -9.62
N SER A 304 14.49 24.18 -9.15
CA SER A 304 14.17 22.93 -9.85
C SER A 304 13.33 23.15 -11.12
N TYR A 305 12.73 24.33 -11.30
CA TYR A 305 11.94 24.62 -12.49
C TYR A 305 12.81 25.06 -13.67
N PRO A 306 12.33 24.87 -14.92
CA PRO A 306 12.96 25.47 -16.09
C PRO A 306 13.01 27.00 -15.97
N SER A 307 14.08 27.63 -16.46
CA SER A 307 14.30 29.09 -16.41
C SER A 307 13.09 29.90 -16.91
N ASP A 308 12.47 29.43 -17.98
CA ASP A 308 11.34 30.11 -18.63
C ASP A 308 10.10 30.11 -17.73
N PHE A 309 9.87 29.01 -17.00
CA PHE A 309 8.78 28.94 -16.03
C PHE A 309 9.06 29.80 -14.81
N ILE A 310 10.31 29.92 -14.35
CA ILE A 310 10.66 30.82 -13.23
C ILE A 310 10.31 32.27 -13.59
N ALA A 311 10.63 32.71 -14.81
CA ALA A 311 10.27 34.05 -15.28
C ALA A 311 8.74 34.24 -15.32
N PHE A 312 8.02 33.27 -15.90
CA PHE A 312 6.55 33.29 -15.95
C PHE A 312 5.90 33.30 -14.56
N LYS A 313 6.39 32.44 -13.65
CA LYS A 313 5.96 32.34 -12.25
C LYS A 313 6.07 33.69 -11.55
N LYS A 314 7.24 34.35 -11.65
CA LYS A 314 7.47 35.66 -11.03
C LYS A 314 6.49 36.73 -11.51
N CYS A 315 6.13 36.72 -12.79
CA CYS A 315 5.14 37.66 -13.33
C CYS A 315 3.71 37.35 -12.87
N GLU A 316 3.29 36.08 -12.89
CA GLU A 316 1.94 35.71 -12.49
C GLU A 316 1.71 35.88 -10.98
N GLU A 317 2.70 35.55 -10.14
CA GLU A 317 2.58 35.65 -8.68
C GLU A 317 2.46 37.08 -8.15
N GLN A 318 2.81 38.08 -8.97
CA GLN A 318 2.54 39.49 -8.65
C GLN A 318 1.04 39.82 -8.64
N ARG A 319 0.21 39.04 -9.34
CA ARG A 319 -1.25 39.23 -9.34
C ARG A 319 -1.82 38.62 -8.07
N SER A 320 -2.45 39.44 -7.23
CA SER A 320 -3.11 38.93 -6.03
C SER A 320 -4.31 38.05 -6.41
N VAL A 321 -4.37 36.84 -5.84
CA VAL A 321 -5.58 36.01 -5.88
C VAL A 321 -6.48 36.45 -4.72
N ASP A 322 -7.58 37.11 -5.06
CA ASP A 322 -8.49 37.67 -4.07
C ASP A 322 -9.65 36.72 -3.77
N PHE A 323 -9.72 36.28 -2.52
CA PHE A 323 -10.76 35.41 -1.99
C PHE A 323 -11.78 36.18 -1.14
N LEU A 324 -12.04 37.46 -1.46
CA LEU A 324 -12.94 38.37 -0.73
C LEU A 324 -14.07 37.65 0.00
N PRO A 325 -14.34 38.01 1.26
CA PRO A 325 -15.31 37.31 2.09
C PRO A 325 -16.68 37.30 1.41
N SER A 326 -17.13 36.10 1.04
CA SER A 326 -18.53 35.84 0.73
C SER A 326 -19.05 34.84 1.74
N TYR A 327 -19.76 35.33 2.74
CA TYR A 327 -20.45 34.49 3.72
C TYR A 327 -21.72 33.84 3.14
N ALA A 328 -22.09 34.18 1.90
CA ALA A 328 -23.33 33.76 1.25
C ALA A 328 -23.32 32.28 0.80
N LYS A 329 -22.20 31.56 0.92
CA LYS A 329 -22.09 30.15 0.52
C LYS A 329 -21.96 29.25 1.74
N ASP A 330 -22.83 28.23 1.82
CA ASP A 330 -22.95 27.35 2.99
C ASP A 330 -21.66 26.61 3.36
N TYR A 331 -20.77 26.34 2.40
CA TYR A 331 -19.49 25.69 2.69
C TYR A 331 -18.56 26.50 3.61
N ASN A 332 -18.82 27.82 3.79
CA ASN A 332 -18.06 28.72 4.67
C ASN A 332 -18.56 28.72 6.13
N THR A 333 -19.69 28.08 6.42
CA THR A 333 -20.25 27.95 7.78
C THR A 333 -19.26 27.30 8.75
N THR A 334 -19.49 27.42 10.05
CA THR A 334 -18.70 26.68 11.05
C THR A 334 -18.90 25.16 10.87
N PHE A 335 -17.93 24.39 11.36
CA PHE A 335 -18.02 22.94 11.37
C PHE A 335 -18.98 22.46 12.46
N SER A 336 -19.78 21.46 12.10
CA SER A 336 -20.67 20.77 13.03
C SER A 336 -19.96 19.61 13.74
N TYR A 337 -20.53 19.19 14.87
CA TYR A 337 -20.04 18.03 15.60
C TYR A 337 -20.20 16.72 14.81
N HIS A 338 -21.27 16.61 14.02
CA HIS A 338 -21.47 15.48 13.10
C HIS A 338 -20.31 15.37 12.10
N GLU A 339 -19.91 16.47 11.44
CA GLU A 339 -18.76 16.47 10.50
C GLU A 339 -17.49 15.95 11.17
N MET A 340 -17.25 16.35 12.42
CA MET A 340 -16.09 15.91 13.19
C MET A 340 -16.16 14.42 13.54
N LYS A 341 -17.30 13.93 14.05
CA LYS A 341 -17.52 12.49 14.32
C LYS A 341 -17.33 11.66 13.05
N ASP A 342 -17.82 12.15 11.92
CA ASP A 342 -17.72 11.48 10.64
C ASP A 342 -16.28 11.42 10.13
N ALA A 343 -15.53 12.52 10.26
CA ALA A 343 -14.11 12.59 9.95
C ALA A 343 -13.25 11.72 10.87
N LEU A 344 -13.63 11.60 12.15
CA LEU A 344 -12.95 10.77 13.14
C LEU A 344 -13.20 9.28 12.89
N ARG A 345 -14.44 8.88 12.55
CA ARG A 345 -14.80 7.51 12.15
C ARG A 345 -13.99 7.04 10.95
N LYS A 346 -13.83 7.92 9.95
CA LYS A 346 -13.03 7.67 8.73
C LYS A 346 -11.51 7.71 8.96
N SER A 347 -11.03 8.12 10.13
CA SER A 347 -9.61 8.16 10.45
C SER A 347 -9.04 6.76 10.71
N ASN A 348 -7.87 6.45 10.14
CA ASN A 348 -7.17 5.19 10.35
C ASN A 348 -6.06 5.35 11.40
N PRO A 349 -5.68 4.30 12.15
CA PRO A 349 -4.52 4.36 13.03
C PRO A 349 -3.24 4.54 12.20
N THR A 350 -2.71 5.76 12.17
CA THR A 350 -1.50 6.14 11.42
C THR A 350 -0.41 6.62 12.36
N SER A 351 0.86 6.46 11.96
CA SER A 351 2.00 7.03 12.69
C SER A 351 1.80 8.53 12.95
N PRO A 352 2.14 9.03 14.15
CA PRO A 352 1.94 10.42 14.52
C PRO A 352 2.95 11.34 13.82
N GLY A 353 2.65 12.64 13.80
CA GLY A 353 3.56 13.69 13.34
C GLY A 353 4.57 14.13 14.42
N PRO A 354 5.18 15.32 14.28
CA PRO A 354 6.06 15.90 15.29
C PRO A 354 5.40 16.05 16.67
N ASP A 355 4.08 16.27 16.68
CA ASP A 355 3.23 16.42 17.87
C ASP A 355 2.99 15.11 18.65
N GLN A 356 3.39 13.95 18.13
CA GLN A 356 3.20 12.65 18.77
C GLN A 356 1.73 12.23 19.06
N ILE A 357 0.74 13.03 18.66
CA ILE A 357 -0.68 12.69 18.78
C ILE A 357 -1.03 11.60 17.78
N HIS A 358 -1.71 10.56 18.25
CA HIS A 358 -2.12 9.43 17.42
C HIS A 358 -3.65 9.39 17.26
N ASN A 359 -4.16 8.98 16.10
CA ASN A 359 -5.62 8.91 15.88
C ASN A 359 -6.36 8.02 16.90
N ASN A 360 -5.68 7.06 17.52
CA ASN A 360 -6.28 6.25 18.59
C ASN A 360 -6.53 7.06 19.86
N THR A 361 -5.68 8.02 20.24
CA THR A 361 -5.95 8.86 21.42
C THR A 361 -7.15 9.75 21.14
N LEU A 362 -7.23 10.34 19.93
CA LEU A 362 -8.38 11.15 19.50
C LEU A 362 -9.71 10.39 19.50
N LYS A 363 -9.69 9.08 19.20
CA LYS A 363 -10.90 8.22 19.21
C LYS A 363 -11.40 7.86 20.61
N HIS A 364 -10.57 8.00 21.64
CA HIS A 364 -10.93 7.70 23.03
C HIS A 364 -10.97 8.99 23.89
N LEU A 365 -11.12 10.16 23.26
CA LEU A 365 -11.43 11.39 23.98
C LEU A 365 -12.91 11.40 24.35
N GLY A 366 -13.22 11.88 25.55
CA GLY A 366 -14.59 12.12 25.99
C GLY A 366 -15.32 13.16 25.10
N GLU A 367 -16.65 13.14 25.13
CA GLU A 367 -17.48 14.00 24.28
C GLU A 367 -17.25 15.49 24.54
N SER A 368 -17.09 15.90 25.81
CA SER A 368 -16.73 17.27 26.20
C SER A 368 -15.39 17.72 25.59
N SER A 369 -14.40 16.84 25.59
CA SER A 369 -13.08 17.11 25.03
C SER A 369 -13.13 17.22 23.50
N LEU A 370 -13.95 16.39 22.83
CA LEU A 370 -14.17 16.50 21.39
C LEU A 370 -14.88 17.81 21.01
N LEU A 371 -15.88 18.25 21.78
CA LEU A 371 -16.53 19.55 21.58
C LEU A 371 -15.55 20.72 21.76
N THR A 372 -14.61 20.60 22.71
CA THR A 372 -13.55 21.60 22.89
C THR A 372 -12.59 21.64 21.69
N ILE A 373 -12.23 20.48 21.10
CA ILE A 373 -11.46 20.44 19.86
C ILE A 373 -12.26 21.02 18.68
N LEU A 374 -13.57 20.79 18.62
CA LEU A 374 -14.43 21.41 17.61
C LEU A 374 -14.43 22.94 17.75
N LEU A 375 -14.49 23.47 18.97
CA LEU A 375 -14.37 24.90 19.25
C LEU A 375 -13.03 25.44 18.72
N LEU A 376 -11.92 24.75 18.98
CA LEU A 376 -10.61 25.09 18.42
C LEU A 376 -10.62 25.11 16.88
N PHE A 377 -11.19 24.09 16.25
CA PHE A 377 -11.28 24.02 14.79
C PHE A 377 -12.13 25.14 14.20
N ASN A 378 -13.24 25.49 14.84
CA ASN A 378 -14.08 26.60 14.43
C ASN A 378 -13.38 27.96 14.61
N ARG A 379 -12.60 28.12 15.68
CA ARG A 379 -11.75 29.30 15.88
C ARG A 379 -10.70 29.43 14.77
N ILE A 380 -9.96 28.36 14.48
CA ILE A 380 -9.00 28.29 13.35
C ILE A 380 -9.67 28.66 12.02
N TRP A 381 -10.88 28.14 11.78
CA TRP A 381 -11.65 28.38 10.56
C TRP A 381 -12.12 29.83 10.42
N GLN A 382 -12.57 30.46 11.51
CA GLN A 382 -13.08 31.83 11.53
C GLN A 382 -11.96 32.87 11.49
N GLU A 383 -10.92 32.69 12.30
CA GLU A 383 -9.77 33.60 12.34
C GLU A 383 -8.85 33.45 11.12
N ARG A 384 -8.98 32.34 10.38
CA ARG A 384 -8.19 32.03 9.17
C ARG A 384 -6.70 32.01 9.47
N VAL A 385 -6.30 31.42 10.60
CA VAL A 385 -4.90 31.25 10.98
C VAL A 385 -4.59 29.76 11.03
N PHE A 386 -3.60 29.32 10.26
CA PHE A 386 -3.14 27.94 10.29
C PHE A 386 -2.01 27.80 11.33
N PRO A 387 -2.10 26.87 12.30
CA PRO A 387 -1.09 26.72 13.35
C PRO A 387 0.30 26.44 12.79
N LEU A 388 1.31 27.15 13.30
CA LEU A 388 2.71 27.01 12.87
C LEU A 388 3.27 25.63 13.22
N SER A 389 2.82 25.02 14.32
CA SER A 389 3.19 23.66 14.69
C SER A 389 2.76 22.61 13.64
N TRP A 390 1.68 22.88 12.89
CA TRP A 390 1.15 22.00 11.84
C TRP A 390 1.85 22.19 10.48
N LEU A 391 2.69 23.21 10.33
CA LEU A 391 3.58 23.39 9.18
C LEU A 391 4.86 22.54 9.27
N LYS A 392 5.13 21.94 10.44
CA LYS A 392 6.25 21.02 10.66
C LYS A 392 5.86 19.58 10.32
N ALA A 393 6.77 18.83 9.68
CA ALA A 393 6.55 17.43 9.34
C ALA A 393 7.80 16.56 9.56
N ILE A 394 7.58 15.29 9.95
CA ILE A 394 8.64 14.28 9.95
C ILE A 394 8.51 13.44 8.68
N VAL A 395 9.50 13.48 7.81
CA VAL A 395 9.52 12.70 6.56
C VAL A 395 10.23 11.36 6.79
N VAL A 396 9.55 10.28 6.43
CA VAL A 396 10.09 8.92 6.46
C VAL A 396 10.39 8.48 5.02
N PRO A 397 11.66 8.25 4.65
CA PRO A 397 12.03 7.83 3.31
C PRO A 397 11.69 6.35 3.11
N ILE A 398 10.86 6.04 2.11
CA ILE A 398 10.51 4.66 1.74
C ILE A 398 11.16 4.30 0.40
N PRO A 399 11.96 3.21 0.31
CA PRO A 399 12.63 2.86 -0.94
C PRO A 399 11.62 2.44 -2.02
N LYS A 400 11.84 2.91 -3.25
CA LYS A 400 11.07 2.49 -4.43
C LYS A 400 11.33 1.00 -4.70
N PRO A 401 10.29 0.17 -4.89
CA PRO A 401 10.47 -1.27 -5.10
C PRO A 401 11.37 -1.59 -6.30
N GLY A 402 12.38 -2.44 -6.09
CA GLY A 402 13.27 -2.92 -7.17
C GLY A 402 14.28 -1.89 -7.68
N LYS A 403 14.39 -0.72 -7.03
CA LYS A 403 15.42 0.29 -7.31
C LYS A 403 16.58 0.15 -6.33
N ASP A 404 17.73 0.71 -6.72
CA ASP A 404 18.90 0.75 -5.86
C ASP A 404 18.60 1.61 -4.63
N LYS A 405 18.91 1.07 -3.45
CA LYS A 405 18.72 1.74 -2.16
C LYS A 405 19.88 2.68 -1.83
N GLN A 406 20.99 2.62 -2.55
CA GLN A 406 22.15 3.47 -2.28
C GLN A 406 21.98 4.88 -2.88
N ASP A 407 21.07 5.04 -3.84
CA ASP A 407 20.77 6.33 -4.49
C ASP A 407 19.65 7.09 -3.74
N PRO A 408 19.90 8.34 -3.30
CA PRO A 408 18.92 9.15 -2.58
C PRO A 408 17.66 9.50 -3.41
N ASN A 409 17.73 9.52 -4.75
CA ASN A 409 16.58 9.79 -5.61
C ASN A 409 15.57 8.63 -5.66
N ASN A 410 15.95 7.45 -5.17
CA ASN A 410 15.12 6.25 -5.18
C ASN A 410 14.21 6.12 -3.95
N TYR A 411 14.10 7.16 -3.13
CA TYR A 411 13.21 7.20 -1.98
C TYR A 411 11.92 7.98 -2.26
N ARG A 412 10.82 7.58 -1.63
CA ARG A 412 9.58 8.34 -1.56
C ARG A 412 9.51 9.08 -0.22
N PRO A 413 9.30 10.40 -0.20
CA PRO A 413 9.15 11.14 1.03
C PRO A 413 7.73 10.99 1.59
N ILE A 414 7.53 10.23 2.68
CA ILE A 414 6.22 10.19 3.36
C ILE A 414 6.23 11.18 4.53
N ALA A 415 5.49 12.28 4.39
CA ALA A 415 5.35 13.30 5.43
C ALA A 415 4.35 12.87 6.51
N LEU A 416 4.85 12.74 7.74
CA LEU A 416 4.04 12.57 8.94
C LEU A 416 3.70 13.96 9.49
N THR A 417 2.49 14.43 9.21
CA THR A 417 1.89 15.65 9.78
C THR A 417 1.01 15.34 10.99
N SER A 418 0.68 16.37 11.78
CA SER A 418 -0.18 16.28 12.95
C SER A 418 -1.49 15.53 12.69
N CYS A 419 -1.88 14.63 13.59
CA CYS A 419 -3.16 13.94 13.51
C CYS A 419 -4.36 14.88 13.72
N LEU A 420 -4.21 15.92 14.56
CA LEU A 420 -5.21 16.97 14.73
C LEU A 420 -5.40 17.77 13.43
N SER A 421 -4.30 18.18 12.78
CA SER A 421 -4.35 18.82 11.45
C SER A 421 -5.09 17.94 10.44
N LYS A 422 -4.74 16.64 10.36
CA LYS A 422 -5.38 15.69 9.44
C LYS A 422 -6.87 15.48 9.69
N LEU A 423 -7.35 15.69 10.92
CA LEU A 423 -8.77 15.62 11.23
C LEU A 423 -9.50 16.81 10.62
N LEU A 424 -9.00 18.04 10.83
CA LEU A 424 -9.56 19.25 10.22
C LEU A 424 -9.45 19.23 8.68
N GLU A 425 -8.30 18.83 8.14
CA GLU A 425 -8.09 18.66 6.69
C GLU A 425 -9.13 17.73 6.07
N ARG A 426 -9.57 16.69 6.79
CA ARG A 426 -10.57 15.73 6.28
C ARG A 426 -11.96 16.35 6.22
N MET A 427 -12.32 17.20 7.18
CA MET A 427 -13.58 17.96 7.16
C MET A 427 -13.57 18.95 6.00
N VAL A 428 -12.48 19.72 5.86
CA VAL A 428 -12.27 20.65 4.73
C VAL A 428 -12.30 19.92 3.38
N SER A 429 -11.63 18.79 3.26
CA SER A 429 -11.59 17.97 2.04
C SER A 429 -12.97 17.44 1.66
N ALA A 430 -13.79 17.05 2.64
CA ALA A 430 -15.16 16.62 2.39
C ALA A 430 -16.00 17.76 1.80
N ARG A 431 -15.89 18.97 2.36
CA ARG A 431 -16.58 20.17 1.84
C ARG A 431 -16.12 20.52 0.42
N LEU A 432 -14.80 20.59 0.20
CA LEU A 432 -14.23 20.92 -1.11
C LEU A 432 -14.64 19.90 -2.18
N MET A 433 -14.56 18.60 -1.89
CA MET A 433 -14.98 17.55 -2.83
C MET A 433 -16.46 17.68 -3.20
N HIS A 434 -17.33 17.97 -2.24
CA HIS A 434 -18.75 18.18 -2.52
C HIS A 434 -18.95 19.36 -3.48
N VAL A 435 -18.31 20.51 -3.22
CA VAL A 435 -18.43 21.69 -4.10
C VAL A 435 -17.94 21.39 -5.52
N LEU A 436 -16.83 20.66 -5.68
CA LEU A 436 -16.24 20.33 -6.98
C LEU A 436 -17.09 19.35 -7.81
N GLU A 437 -17.71 18.36 -7.18
CA GLU A 437 -18.58 17.41 -7.87
C GLU A 437 -19.93 18.08 -8.24
N THR A 438 -20.52 18.86 -7.33
CA THR A 438 -21.78 19.59 -7.59
C THR A 438 -21.62 20.65 -8.68
N SER A 439 -20.47 21.33 -8.76
CA SER A 439 -20.17 22.29 -9.84
C SER A 439 -19.75 21.63 -11.15
N LYS A 440 -19.62 20.28 -11.19
CA LYS A 440 -19.14 19.50 -12.33
C LYS A 440 -17.79 19.98 -12.88
N TRP A 441 -16.90 20.44 -12.00
CA TRP A 441 -15.60 21.00 -12.38
C TRP A 441 -14.62 19.96 -12.94
N PHE A 442 -14.68 18.72 -12.44
CA PHE A 442 -13.79 17.67 -12.91
C PHE A 442 -14.07 17.30 -14.35
N VAL A 443 -13.01 17.21 -15.17
CA VAL A 443 -13.15 16.75 -16.55
C VAL A 443 -13.69 15.31 -16.55
N PRO A 444 -14.57 14.93 -17.50
CA PRO A 444 -15.12 13.58 -17.56
C PRO A 444 -14.07 12.48 -17.70
N SER A 445 -12.85 12.80 -18.18
CA SER A 445 -11.74 11.85 -18.31
C SER A 445 -10.98 11.59 -17.00
N GLN A 446 -11.20 12.38 -15.93
CA GLN A 446 -10.56 12.21 -14.63
C GLN A 446 -11.34 11.24 -13.76
N SER A 447 -10.70 10.12 -13.39
CA SER A 447 -11.30 9.06 -12.55
C SER A 447 -10.57 8.88 -11.21
N GLY A 448 -9.45 9.58 -10.97
CA GLY A 448 -8.63 9.43 -9.76
C GLY A 448 -9.27 10.06 -8.51
N PHE A 449 -9.31 9.31 -7.40
CA PHE A 449 -9.81 9.71 -6.07
C PHE A 449 -11.19 10.39 -6.03
N ARG A 450 -12.00 10.21 -7.07
CA ARG A 450 -13.38 10.67 -7.11
C ARG A 450 -14.32 9.60 -6.58
N ARG A 451 -15.46 10.02 -6.02
CA ARG A 451 -16.51 9.08 -5.60
C ARG A 451 -17.06 8.37 -6.83
N ARG A 452 -17.44 7.10 -6.67
CA ARG A 452 -18.05 6.26 -7.72
C ARG A 452 -17.16 6.01 -8.95
N ARG A 453 -15.95 6.55 -9.03
CA ARG A 453 -14.95 6.28 -10.07
C ARG A 453 -13.91 5.24 -9.62
N ASN A 454 -13.32 4.52 -10.57
CA ASN A 454 -12.21 3.60 -10.30
C ASN A 454 -11.23 3.50 -11.48
N THR A 455 -10.14 2.77 -11.30
CA THR A 455 -9.12 2.57 -12.35
C THR A 455 -9.63 1.79 -13.56
N ILE A 456 -10.67 0.95 -13.38
CA ILE A 456 -11.25 0.15 -14.46
C ILE A 456 -11.95 1.05 -15.47
N ASP A 457 -12.51 2.19 -15.06
CA ASP A 457 -13.19 3.13 -15.95
C ASP A 457 -12.25 3.62 -17.08
N ASN A 458 -11.01 3.96 -16.74
CA ASN A 458 -9.99 4.40 -17.70
C ASN A 458 -9.49 3.24 -18.57
N LEU A 459 -9.26 2.07 -17.96
CA LEU A 459 -8.82 0.86 -18.66
C LEU A 459 -9.86 0.39 -19.68
N LEU A 460 -11.14 0.44 -19.31
CA LEU A 460 -12.26 0.04 -20.16
C LEU A 460 -12.41 0.99 -21.34
N LYS A 461 -12.30 2.31 -21.10
CA LYS A 461 -12.35 3.32 -22.18
C LYS A 461 -11.31 3.05 -23.26
N LEU A 462 -10.06 2.78 -22.88
CA LEU A 462 -9.00 2.46 -23.82
C LEU A 462 -9.23 1.11 -24.53
N GLU A 463 -9.63 0.08 -23.79
CA GLU A 463 -9.92 -1.25 -24.35
C GLU A 463 -11.01 -1.20 -25.42
N MET A 464 -12.11 -0.51 -25.14
CA MET A 464 -13.22 -0.35 -26.08
C MET A 464 -12.78 0.41 -27.33
N ALA A 465 -12.01 1.50 -27.18
CA ALA A 465 -11.51 2.27 -28.31
C ALA A 465 -10.59 1.43 -29.23
N ILE A 466 -9.72 0.59 -28.66
CA ILE A 466 -8.85 -0.32 -29.43
C ILE A 466 -9.69 -1.35 -30.20
N ARG A 467 -10.73 -1.90 -29.58
CA ARG A 467 -11.63 -2.87 -30.23
C ARG A 467 -12.44 -2.26 -31.36
N GLU A 468 -12.97 -1.06 -31.15
CA GLU A 468 -13.66 -0.28 -32.17
C GLU A 468 -12.74 0.03 -33.35
N ALA A 469 -11.46 0.35 -33.10
CA ALA A 469 -10.48 0.54 -34.17
C ALA A 469 -10.22 -0.76 -34.95
N PHE A 470 -10.00 -1.88 -34.24
CA PHE A 470 -9.75 -3.18 -34.86
C PHE A 470 -10.90 -3.65 -35.75
N VAL A 471 -12.14 -3.60 -35.27
CA VAL A 471 -13.30 -4.04 -36.06
C VAL A 471 -13.50 -3.18 -37.29
N ARG A 472 -13.07 -1.91 -37.26
CA ARG A 472 -13.11 -0.99 -38.40
C ARG A 472 -11.89 -1.10 -39.32
N LYS A 473 -10.94 -2.00 -39.03
CA LYS A 473 -9.62 -2.10 -39.70
C LYS A 473 -8.79 -0.81 -39.62
N LYS A 474 -9.03 0.02 -38.59
CA LYS A 474 -8.27 1.22 -38.29
C LYS A 474 -7.05 0.90 -37.42
N ARG A 475 -6.10 1.84 -37.42
CA ARG A 475 -4.97 1.87 -36.50
C ARG A 475 -5.32 2.75 -35.31
N LEU A 476 -4.87 2.38 -34.12
CA LEU A 476 -4.97 3.21 -32.93
C LEU A 476 -3.58 3.37 -32.33
N VAL A 477 -3.18 4.60 -32.07
CA VAL A 477 -1.92 4.91 -31.39
C VAL A 477 -2.23 5.52 -30.03
N SER A 478 -1.54 5.06 -29.00
CA SER A 478 -1.72 5.48 -27.62
C SER A 478 -0.39 5.90 -27.01
N ILE A 479 -0.38 7.01 -26.28
CA ILE A 479 0.80 7.52 -25.57
C ILE A 479 0.49 7.55 -24.09
N PHE A 480 1.42 7.03 -23.29
CA PHE A 480 1.34 6.95 -21.83
C PHE A 480 2.43 7.85 -21.24
N PHE A 481 2.04 8.86 -20.48
CA PHE A 481 2.96 9.84 -19.89
C PHE A 481 3.24 9.53 -18.43
N ASP A 482 4.44 9.89 -17.97
CA ASP A 482 4.82 9.92 -16.55
C ASP A 482 5.30 11.34 -16.22
N ILE A 483 4.84 11.87 -15.07
CA ILE A 483 5.26 13.20 -14.59
C ILE A 483 6.36 13.02 -13.53
N GLU A 484 7.42 13.80 -13.66
CA GLU A 484 8.52 13.75 -12.71
C GLU A 484 8.17 14.44 -11.40
N LYS A 485 8.24 13.68 -10.30
CA LYS A 485 8.16 14.20 -8.91
C LYS A 485 6.92 15.11 -8.73
N ALA A 486 5.77 14.66 -9.27
CA ALA A 486 4.58 15.49 -9.50
C ALA A 486 4.07 16.23 -8.24
N TYR A 487 4.00 15.54 -7.10
CA TYR A 487 3.55 16.13 -5.82
C TYR A 487 4.54 17.17 -5.30
N ASP A 488 5.84 16.94 -5.47
CA ASP A 488 6.90 17.78 -4.91
C ASP A 488 7.11 19.07 -5.72
N ARG A 489 6.68 19.07 -7.00
CA ARG A 489 6.79 20.20 -7.94
C ARG A 489 5.46 20.93 -8.21
N THR A 490 4.38 20.56 -7.54
CA THR A 490 3.07 21.19 -7.80
C THR A 490 3.11 22.67 -7.42
N TRP A 491 2.85 23.54 -8.40
CA TRP A 491 2.90 24.99 -8.22
C TRP A 491 1.76 25.50 -7.32
N ARG A 492 2.11 26.05 -6.16
CA ARG A 492 1.14 26.43 -5.11
C ARG A 492 0.25 27.61 -5.50
N TYR A 493 0.83 28.69 -6.05
CA TYR A 493 0.04 29.81 -6.54
C TYR A 493 -0.93 29.37 -7.64
N GLY A 494 -0.47 28.46 -8.52
CA GLY A 494 -1.31 27.86 -9.55
C GLY A 494 -2.56 27.17 -8.98
N ILE A 495 -2.47 26.48 -7.84
CA ILE A 495 -3.64 25.90 -7.16
C ILE A 495 -4.59 27.00 -6.69
N LEU A 496 -4.07 28.07 -6.08
CA LEU A 496 -4.90 29.17 -5.58
C LEU A 496 -5.64 29.89 -6.70
N LYS A 497 -4.96 30.11 -7.84
CA LYS A 497 -5.59 30.65 -9.04
C LYS A 497 -6.73 29.75 -9.53
N ASP A 498 -6.49 28.44 -9.63
CA ASP A 498 -7.53 27.49 -10.05
C ASP A 498 -8.73 27.49 -9.07
N LEU A 499 -8.51 27.62 -7.76
CA LEU A 499 -9.59 27.75 -6.77
C LEU A 499 -10.40 29.04 -6.94
N SER A 500 -9.74 30.13 -7.31
CA SER A 500 -10.39 31.41 -7.63
C SER A 500 -11.20 31.31 -8.93
N ASP A 501 -10.66 30.64 -9.95
CA ASP A 501 -11.33 30.44 -11.24
C ASP A 501 -12.59 29.56 -11.12
N ILE A 502 -12.61 28.63 -10.15
CA ILE A 502 -13.81 27.86 -9.76
C ILE A 502 -14.89 28.76 -9.13
N GLY A 503 -14.51 29.95 -8.66
CA GLY A 503 -15.40 30.89 -7.97
C GLY A 503 -15.49 30.66 -6.46
N LEU A 504 -14.54 29.92 -5.86
CA LEU A 504 -14.50 29.75 -4.41
C LEU A 504 -14.09 31.06 -3.72
N LYS A 505 -14.87 31.47 -2.72
CA LYS A 505 -14.63 32.67 -1.89
C LYS A 505 -14.81 32.37 -0.41
N GLY A 506 -14.21 33.18 0.47
CA GLY A 506 -14.36 33.06 1.92
C GLY A 506 -13.37 32.10 2.60
N ASN A 507 -13.81 31.44 3.67
CA ASN A 507 -12.95 30.69 4.59
C ASN A 507 -12.28 29.46 3.93
N LEU A 508 -12.98 28.75 3.05
CA LEU A 508 -12.46 27.54 2.40
C LEU A 508 -11.16 27.77 1.60
N PRO A 509 -11.13 28.66 0.59
CA PRO A 509 -9.89 28.93 -0.14
C PRO A 509 -8.81 29.62 0.72
N LEU A 510 -9.20 30.44 1.70
CA LEU A 510 -8.26 31.07 2.64
C LEU A 510 -7.57 30.04 3.54
N PHE A 511 -8.31 29.05 4.04
CA PHE A 511 -7.72 27.92 4.75
C PHE A 511 -6.70 27.17 3.89
N ILE A 512 -7.03 26.91 2.61
CA ILE A 512 -6.12 26.25 1.67
C ILE A 512 -4.87 27.10 1.42
N LYS A 513 -5.02 28.42 1.26
CA LYS A 513 -3.91 29.36 1.12
C LYS A 513 -2.94 29.28 2.30
N ASN A 514 -3.46 29.26 3.52
CA ASN A 514 -2.62 29.14 4.72
C ASN A 514 -2.03 27.73 4.88
N PHE A 515 -2.77 26.69 4.49
CA PHE A 515 -2.28 25.31 4.50
C PHE A 515 -1.10 25.09 3.53
N LEU A 516 -1.06 25.81 2.40
CA LEU A 516 -0.01 25.74 1.38
C LEU A 516 1.21 26.64 1.69
N GLN A 517 1.28 27.25 2.87
CA GLN A 517 2.47 28.01 3.29
C GLN A 517 3.74 27.13 3.32
N THR A 518 4.90 27.77 3.27
CA THR A 518 6.21 27.11 3.37
C THR A 518 6.26 26.22 4.61
N ARG A 519 6.67 24.97 4.39
CA ARG A 519 6.73 23.94 5.44
C ARG A 519 8.17 23.66 5.80
N ILE A 520 8.35 23.22 7.04
CA ILE A 520 9.64 22.75 7.54
C ILE A 520 9.53 21.24 7.74
N PHE A 521 10.50 20.49 7.25
CA PHE A 521 10.53 19.05 7.44
C PHE A 521 11.90 18.55 7.90
N GLN A 522 11.89 17.40 8.59
CA GLN A 522 13.08 16.67 9.00
C GLN A 522 12.97 15.22 8.54
N ILE A 523 14.09 14.64 8.10
CA ILE A 523 14.19 13.24 7.70
C ILE A 523 14.47 12.39 8.94
N ARG A 524 13.69 11.33 9.12
CA ARG A 524 13.87 10.38 10.23
C ARG A 524 14.51 9.08 9.77
N ILE A 525 15.74 8.82 10.24
CA ILE A 525 16.47 7.56 10.07
C ILE A 525 16.59 6.88 11.43
N GLY A 526 15.83 5.80 11.64
CA GLY A 526 15.70 5.18 12.97
C GLY A 526 15.04 6.11 13.99
N ASN A 527 15.78 6.46 15.05
CA ASN A 527 15.42 7.45 16.07
C ASN A 527 16.10 8.81 15.89
N ILE A 528 16.97 8.97 14.88
CA ILE A 528 17.72 10.21 14.64
C ILE A 528 16.95 11.05 13.62
N LEU A 529 16.93 12.37 13.85
CA LEU A 529 16.38 13.37 12.96
C LEU A 529 17.52 14.14 12.28
N SER A 530 17.32 14.45 11.01
CA SER A 530 18.17 15.37 10.25
C SER A 530 18.00 16.81 10.74
N ASP A 531 18.79 17.70 10.15
CA ASP A 531 18.56 19.14 10.26
C ASP A 531 17.23 19.53 9.58
N ASN A 532 16.81 20.78 9.79
CA ASN A 532 15.56 21.31 9.25
C ASN A 532 15.73 21.70 7.77
N PHE A 533 14.82 21.24 6.93
CA PHE A 533 14.76 21.57 5.50
C PHE A 533 13.44 22.27 5.18
N ASN A 534 13.49 23.17 4.20
CA ASN A 534 12.32 23.94 3.77
C ASN A 534 11.71 23.30 2.52
N GLN A 535 10.40 23.12 2.54
CA GLN A 535 9.63 22.76 1.37
C GLN A 535 8.94 24.01 0.82
N GLN A 536 9.49 24.57 -0.24
CA GLN A 536 9.00 25.81 -0.87
C GLN A 536 7.81 25.56 -1.80
N GLU A 537 7.86 24.51 -2.62
CA GLU A 537 6.79 24.13 -3.54
C GLU A 537 6.24 22.73 -3.27
N GLY A 538 5.20 22.36 -4.03
CA GLY A 538 4.56 21.07 -3.92
C GLY A 538 3.57 20.97 -2.77
N VAL A 539 2.93 19.80 -2.71
CA VAL A 539 1.94 19.44 -1.70
C VAL A 539 2.45 18.26 -0.85
N PRO A 540 2.23 18.26 0.47
CA PRO A 540 2.82 17.25 1.35
C PRO A 540 2.28 15.83 1.08
N GLN A 541 3.15 14.91 0.68
CA GLN A 541 2.81 13.50 0.48
C GLN A 541 2.44 12.82 1.81
N GLY A 542 1.16 12.59 2.04
CA GLY A 542 0.63 11.98 3.29
C GLY A 542 -0.36 12.84 4.07
N SER A 543 -0.59 14.08 3.62
CA SER A 543 -1.75 14.89 4.03
C SER A 543 -3.03 14.40 3.35
N VAL A 544 -4.18 14.67 3.98
CA VAL A 544 -5.49 14.30 3.45
C VAL A 544 -5.89 15.19 2.27
N LEU A 545 -5.58 16.49 2.36
CA LEU A 545 -6.02 17.49 1.39
C LEU A 545 -5.14 17.52 0.13
N SER A 546 -3.87 17.14 0.24
CA SER A 546 -2.88 17.23 -0.85
C SER A 546 -3.28 16.50 -2.14
N VAL A 547 -3.90 15.33 -2.03
CA VAL A 547 -4.35 14.57 -3.21
C VAL A 547 -5.41 15.34 -4.00
N LEU A 548 -6.35 15.97 -3.29
CA LEU A 548 -7.41 16.75 -3.92
C LEU A 548 -6.87 18.02 -4.58
N LEU A 549 -5.94 18.72 -3.92
CA LEU A 549 -5.29 19.90 -4.49
C LEU A 549 -4.46 19.57 -5.73
N PHE A 550 -3.76 18.45 -5.72
CA PHE A 550 -3.04 17.96 -6.89
C PHE A 550 -4.00 17.65 -8.05
N ILE A 551 -5.13 16.98 -7.77
CA ILE A 551 -6.14 16.66 -8.80
C ILE A 551 -6.72 17.94 -9.40
N ILE A 552 -7.06 18.94 -8.58
CA ILE A 552 -7.53 20.24 -9.06
C ILE A 552 -6.51 20.82 -10.04
N LYS A 553 -5.22 20.80 -9.67
CA LYS A 553 -4.18 21.39 -10.48
C LYS A 553 -3.98 20.69 -11.82
N ILE A 554 -3.94 19.36 -11.82
CA ILE A 554 -3.69 18.56 -13.03
C ILE A 554 -4.93 18.45 -13.94
N ASN A 555 -6.13 18.73 -13.44
CA ASN A 555 -7.41 18.57 -14.15
C ASN A 555 -7.42 19.26 -15.54
N GLY A 556 -6.76 20.42 -15.65
CA GLY A 556 -6.70 21.22 -16.87
C GLY A 556 -5.80 20.68 -17.98
N ILE A 557 -4.98 19.66 -17.74
CA ILE A 557 -3.97 19.17 -18.70
C ILE A 557 -4.56 18.68 -20.02
N VAL A 558 -5.81 18.20 -19.97
CA VAL A 558 -6.53 17.64 -21.13
C VAL A 558 -7.52 18.64 -21.75
N SER A 559 -7.47 19.92 -21.36
CA SER A 559 -8.44 20.95 -21.81
C SER A 559 -8.30 21.34 -23.29
N LYS A 560 -7.08 21.34 -23.83
CA LYS A 560 -6.77 21.77 -25.21
C LYS A 560 -6.42 20.62 -26.15
N LEU A 561 -7.06 19.47 -25.97
CA LEU A 561 -6.83 18.32 -26.85
C LEU A 561 -7.55 18.49 -28.19
N PRO A 562 -6.94 18.07 -29.32
CA PRO A 562 -7.62 18.05 -30.62
C PRO A 562 -8.87 17.15 -30.59
N ALA A 563 -9.87 17.47 -31.43
CA ALA A 563 -11.18 16.80 -31.42
C ALA A 563 -11.13 15.27 -31.62
N TYR A 564 -10.12 14.76 -32.32
CA TYR A 564 -9.94 13.32 -32.60
C TYR A 564 -9.11 12.58 -31.55
N VAL A 565 -8.59 13.30 -30.55
CA VAL A 565 -7.72 12.74 -29.50
C VAL A 565 -8.52 12.57 -28.22
N ASN A 566 -8.61 11.34 -27.76
CA ASN A 566 -9.28 10.99 -26.51
C ASN A 566 -8.24 10.84 -25.39
N SER A 567 -8.60 11.24 -24.17
CA SER A 567 -7.74 11.11 -22.99
C SER A 567 -8.37 10.32 -21.85
N THR A 568 -7.51 9.76 -21.00
CA THR A 568 -7.83 9.27 -19.66
C THR A 568 -6.83 9.84 -18.67
N LEU A 569 -7.34 10.19 -17.48
CA LEU A 569 -6.55 10.77 -16.41
C LEU A 569 -6.87 10.03 -15.11
N PHE A 570 -5.83 9.54 -14.43
CA PHE A 570 -5.95 8.98 -13.08
C PHE A 570 -4.83 9.58 -12.24
N VAL A 571 -5.11 10.75 -11.64
CA VAL A 571 -4.10 11.52 -10.91
C VAL A 571 -2.92 11.88 -11.81
N ASP A 572 -1.77 11.23 -11.65
CA ASP A 572 -0.53 11.44 -12.41
C ASP A 572 -0.42 10.53 -13.64
N ASP A 573 -1.20 9.44 -13.70
CA ASP A 573 -1.25 8.54 -14.86
C ASP A 573 -2.10 9.17 -15.98
N ILE A 574 -1.43 9.67 -17.02
CA ILE A 574 -2.07 10.30 -18.19
C ILE A 574 -1.91 9.42 -19.42
N GLN A 575 -3.00 9.23 -20.15
CA GLN A 575 -2.98 8.51 -21.42
C GLN A 575 -3.83 9.24 -22.46
N ILE A 576 -3.29 9.37 -23.67
CA ILE A 576 -4.04 9.85 -24.84
C ILE A 576 -4.01 8.83 -25.96
N HIS A 577 -5.04 8.81 -26.79
CA HIS A 577 -5.09 7.98 -27.99
C HIS A 577 -5.85 8.63 -29.13
N CYS A 578 -5.48 8.25 -30.36
CA CYS A 578 -6.15 8.63 -31.60
C CYS A 578 -6.27 7.41 -32.50
N ALA A 579 -7.40 7.28 -33.20
CA ALA A 579 -7.65 6.20 -34.15
C ALA A 579 -7.93 6.76 -35.55
N GLY A 580 -7.34 6.14 -36.57
CA GLY A 580 -7.42 6.61 -37.95
C GLY A 580 -7.00 5.54 -38.95
N ASP A 581 -7.25 5.82 -40.23
CA ASP A 581 -6.83 4.98 -41.36
C ASP A 581 -5.40 5.34 -41.81
N ASP A 582 -5.11 6.65 -41.82
CA ASP A 582 -3.81 7.21 -42.17
C ASP A 582 -2.93 7.45 -40.94
N MET A 583 -1.67 7.00 -40.99
CA MET A 583 -0.70 7.23 -39.93
C MET A 583 -0.26 8.69 -39.85
N GLY A 584 -0.18 9.39 -40.99
CA GLY A 584 0.20 10.81 -41.02
C GLY A 584 -0.83 11.70 -40.31
N PHE A 585 -2.12 11.41 -40.47
CA PHE A 585 -3.19 12.03 -39.70
C PHE A 585 -3.05 11.75 -38.19
N ILE A 586 -2.89 10.49 -37.79
CA ILE A 586 -2.76 10.11 -36.37
C ILE A 586 -1.54 10.81 -35.75
N GLN A 587 -0.40 10.77 -36.43
CA GLN A 587 0.84 11.38 -35.96
C GLN A 587 0.68 12.89 -35.79
N ARG A 588 0.09 13.59 -36.76
CA ARG A 588 -0.19 15.03 -36.64
C ARG A 588 -1.08 15.33 -35.43
N GLN A 589 -2.21 14.64 -35.29
CA GLN A 589 -3.14 14.89 -34.19
C GLN A 589 -2.52 14.60 -32.81
N LEU A 590 -1.80 13.49 -32.68
CA LEU A 590 -1.14 13.15 -31.42
C LEU A 590 0.06 14.06 -31.11
N GLN A 591 0.86 14.46 -32.11
CA GLN A 591 1.96 15.40 -31.90
C GLN A 591 1.43 16.79 -31.52
N THR A 592 0.34 17.26 -32.14
CA THR A 592 -0.35 18.48 -31.70
C THR A 592 -0.85 18.35 -30.25
N ALA A 593 -1.41 17.20 -29.88
CA ALA A 593 -1.83 16.94 -28.51
C ALA A 593 -0.65 16.95 -27.52
N ILE A 594 0.48 16.32 -27.87
CA ILE A 594 1.71 16.33 -27.08
C ILE A 594 2.18 17.77 -26.89
N ASN A 595 2.27 18.56 -27.97
CA ASN A 595 2.71 19.95 -27.92
C ASN A 595 1.79 20.80 -27.03
N ASN A 596 0.47 20.65 -27.15
CA ASN A 596 -0.50 21.37 -26.33
C ASN A 596 -0.41 20.98 -24.84
N MET A 597 -0.20 19.70 -24.53
CA MET A 597 -0.01 19.24 -23.16
C MET A 597 1.34 19.71 -22.58
N THR A 598 2.39 19.73 -23.39
CA THR A 598 3.71 20.23 -23.00
C THR A 598 3.67 21.74 -22.74
N ASP A 599 3.01 22.54 -23.60
CA ASP A 599 2.79 23.97 -23.39
C ASP A 599 1.95 24.24 -22.13
N TRP A 600 0.91 23.43 -21.91
CA TRP A 600 0.13 23.53 -20.68
C TRP A 600 0.97 23.16 -19.45
N ALA A 601 1.76 22.09 -19.52
CA ALA A 601 2.60 21.62 -18.40
C ALA A 601 3.68 22.65 -18.05
N SER A 602 4.33 23.24 -19.07
CA SER A 602 5.34 24.29 -18.87
C SER A 602 4.76 25.54 -18.22
N LYS A 603 3.51 25.92 -18.52
CA LYS A 603 2.80 27.05 -17.88
C LYS A 603 2.25 26.74 -16.48
N ASN A 604 2.28 25.48 -16.05
CA ASN A 604 1.71 25.04 -14.77
C ASN A 604 2.76 24.39 -13.84
N GLY A 605 4.04 24.40 -14.21
CA GLY A 605 5.14 23.87 -13.39
C GLY A 605 5.26 22.34 -13.42
N PHE A 606 4.69 21.66 -14.41
CA PHE A 606 4.84 20.21 -14.58
C PHE A 606 5.89 19.85 -15.62
N ILE A 607 6.58 18.74 -15.39
CA ILE A 607 7.64 18.22 -16.27
C ILE A 607 7.33 16.75 -16.56
N PHE A 608 7.15 16.44 -17.83
CA PHE A 608 7.05 15.04 -18.27
C PHE A 608 8.42 14.37 -18.28
N SER A 609 8.46 13.08 -17.97
CA SER A 609 9.66 12.26 -18.05
C SER A 609 9.76 11.60 -19.44
N PRO A 610 10.66 12.03 -20.33
CA PRO A 610 10.76 11.44 -21.67
C PRO A 610 11.17 9.96 -21.63
N GLN A 611 12.01 9.59 -20.65
CA GLN A 611 12.53 8.23 -20.49
C GLN A 611 11.46 7.21 -20.09
N LYS A 612 10.39 7.66 -19.42
CA LYS A 612 9.31 6.79 -18.94
C LYS A 612 8.04 6.91 -19.77
N THR A 613 7.93 7.96 -20.57
CA THR A 613 6.83 8.15 -21.52
C THR A 613 7.01 7.14 -22.66
N VAL A 614 5.95 6.41 -22.99
CA VAL A 614 6.01 5.35 -24.01
C VAL A 614 4.83 5.42 -24.96
N CYS A 615 5.05 5.00 -26.20
CA CYS A 615 4.05 4.93 -27.25
C CYS A 615 3.70 3.46 -27.57
N MET A 616 2.43 3.18 -27.81
CA MET A 616 1.95 1.88 -28.31
C MET A 616 1.12 2.06 -29.56
N HIS A 617 1.48 1.32 -30.61
CA HIS A 617 0.74 1.24 -31.85
C HIS A 617 -0.09 -0.07 -31.89
N PHE A 618 -1.41 0.06 -31.81
CA PHE A 618 -2.36 -1.03 -31.88
C PHE A 618 -2.85 -1.21 -33.33
N CYS A 619 -2.51 -2.36 -33.92
CA CYS A 619 -2.92 -2.70 -35.29
C CYS A 619 -3.09 -4.22 -35.46
N ARG A 620 -4.07 -4.63 -36.28
CA ARG A 620 -4.26 -6.02 -36.72
C ARG A 620 -4.08 -6.23 -38.22
N SER A 621 -3.69 -5.18 -38.95
CA SER A 621 -3.38 -5.29 -40.38
C SER A 621 -2.15 -6.18 -40.57
N ARG A 622 -2.11 -6.91 -41.68
CA ARG A 622 -0.94 -7.69 -42.12
C ARG A 622 -0.10 -6.82 -43.05
N GLY A 623 1.23 -6.90 -42.97
CA GLY A 623 2.18 -6.13 -43.79
C GLY A 623 3.07 -5.18 -42.97
N LEU A 624 4.15 -4.69 -43.60
CA LEU A 624 5.01 -3.65 -43.05
C LEU A 624 4.25 -2.31 -43.06
N HIS A 625 4.23 -1.62 -41.93
CA HIS A 625 3.71 -0.27 -41.83
C HIS A 625 4.71 0.58 -41.05
N PRO A 626 4.96 1.82 -41.48
CA PRO A 626 5.87 2.71 -40.75
C PRO A 626 5.31 2.96 -39.36
N ASP A 627 6.20 2.87 -38.38
CA ASP A 627 5.91 3.29 -37.02
C ASP A 627 5.87 4.82 -36.95
N PRO A 628 4.96 5.40 -36.15
CA PRO A 628 4.86 6.85 -36.04
C PRO A 628 6.08 7.43 -35.31
N ASP A 629 6.53 8.61 -35.71
CA ASP A 629 7.59 9.33 -35.00
C ASP A 629 6.99 10.43 -34.13
N PHE A 630 7.27 10.38 -32.83
CA PHE A 630 6.80 11.36 -31.84
C PHE A 630 7.97 11.92 -31.05
N GLN A 631 7.92 13.22 -30.81
CA GLN A 631 8.91 13.90 -30.01
C GLN A 631 8.27 14.54 -28.79
N LEU A 632 8.91 14.37 -27.63
CA LEU A 632 8.59 15.05 -26.38
C LEU A 632 9.81 15.87 -25.97
N ASN A 633 9.69 17.20 -26.01
CA ASN A 633 10.81 18.12 -25.73
C ASN A 633 12.06 17.81 -26.57
N GLY A 634 11.87 17.51 -27.86
CA GLY A 634 12.95 17.13 -28.78
C GLY A 634 13.52 15.72 -28.58
N SER A 635 13.08 14.97 -27.56
CA SER A 635 13.47 13.57 -27.35
C SER A 635 12.46 12.63 -28.03
N PRO A 636 12.91 11.59 -28.77
CA PRO A 636 12.01 10.63 -29.39
C PRO A 636 11.30 9.78 -28.33
N ILE A 637 9.99 9.57 -28.49
CA ILE A 637 9.21 8.69 -27.60
C ILE A 637 9.37 7.24 -28.08
N PRO A 638 9.86 6.32 -27.24
CA PRO A 638 10.05 4.93 -27.65
C PRO A 638 8.71 4.23 -27.89
N ILE A 639 8.63 3.47 -28.98
CA ILE A 639 7.50 2.60 -29.29
C ILE A 639 7.75 1.23 -28.67
N VAL A 640 6.78 0.78 -27.88
CA VAL A 640 6.85 -0.50 -27.16
C VAL A 640 5.76 -1.46 -27.60
N GLN A 641 6.07 -2.75 -27.57
CA GLN A 641 5.10 -3.80 -27.90
C GLN A 641 4.17 -4.15 -26.74
N GLU A 642 4.61 -3.86 -25.51
CA GLU A 642 3.80 -4.03 -24.31
C GLU A 642 4.05 -2.89 -23.32
N THR A 643 2.99 -2.42 -22.67
CA THR A 643 3.10 -1.46 -21.57
C THR A 643 2.14 -1.79 -20.44
N LYS A 644 2.51 -1.39 -19.23
CA LYS A 644 1.67 -1.53 -18.05
C LYS A 644 0.95 -0.23 -17.76
N PHE A 645 -0.37 -0.24 -17.85
CA PHE A 645 -1.23 0.89 -17.54
C PHE A 645 -2.21 0.51 -16.42
N LEU A 646 -2.27 1.30 -15.34
CA LEU A 646 -3.14 1.08 -14.16
C LEU A 646 -3.16 -0.39 -13.68
N GLY A 647 -2.02 -1.09 -13.73
CA GLY A 647 -1.88 -2.47 -13.26
C GLY A 647 -2.17 -3.58 -14.28
N ILE A 648 -2.68 -3.27 -15.48
CA ILE A 648 -2.89 -4.22 -16.58
C ILE A 648 -1.81 -4.04 -17.64
N ILE A 649 -1.36 -5.14 -18.26
CA ILE A 649 -0.38 -5.10 -19.35
C ILE A 649 -1.14 -5.20 -20.67
N PHE A 650 -1.01 -4.16 -21.51
CA PHE A 650 -1.56 -4.14 -22.86
C PHE A 650 -0.49 -4.60 -23.84
N ASP A 651 -0.88 -5.43 -24.80
CA ASP A 651 -0.06 -5.82 -25.96
C ASP A 651 -0.66 -5.24 -27.24
N THR A 652 0.17 -5.02 -28.27
CA THR A 652 -0.25 -4.40 -29.55
C THR A 652 -1.45 -5.06 -30.24
N LYS A 653 -1.70 -6.35 -29.97
CA LYS A 653 -2.83 -7.12 -30.54
C LYS A 653 -4.02 -7.28 -29.59
N LEU A 654 -3.92 -6.72 -28.38
CA LEU A 654 -4.91 -6.79 -27.30
C LEU A 654 -5.30 -8.24 -26.95
N THR A 655 -4.32 -9.13 -26.89
CA THR A 655 -4.52 -10.56 -26.55
C THR A 655 -4.52 -10.81 -25.04
N PHE A 656 -3.95 -9.90 -24.26
CA PHE A 656 -3.70 -9.99 -22.81
C PHE A 656 -2.89 -11.21 -22.38
N ARG A 657 -2.19 -11.89 -23.32
CA ARG A 657 -1.41 -13.09 -23.01
C ARG A 657 -0.24 -12.79 -22.07
N SER A 658 0.46 -11.68 -22.30
CA SER A 658 1.55 -11.22 -21.43
C SER A 658 1.03 -10.92 -20.01
N HIS A 659 -0.08 -10.18 -19.92
CA HIS A 659 -0.75 -9.88 -18.66
C HIS A 659 -1.12 -11.16 -17.88
N ILE A 660 -1.79 -12.11 -18.53
CA ILE A 660 -2.26 -13.35 -17.89
C ILE A 660 -1.07 -14.22 -17.43
N LYS A 661 0.02 -14.30 -18.21
CA LYS A 661 1.26 -14.97 -17.78
C LYS A 661 1.87 -14.29 -16.55
N HIS A 662 1.98 -12.96 -16.57
CA HIS A 662 2.49 -12.20 -15.44
C HIS A 662 1.61 -12.40 -14.18
N LEU A 663 0.29 -12.33 -14.34
CA LEU A 663 -0.68 -12.54 -13.27
C LEU A 663 -0.58 -13.94 -12.69
N LYS A 664 -0.47 -14.98 -13.53
CA LYS A 664 -0.23 -16.36 -13.13
C LYS A 664 1.03 -16.49 -12.29
N THR A 665 2.17 -15.96 -12.75
CA THR A 665 3.44 -16.00 -12.00
C THR A 665 3.33 -15.28 -10.66
N LYS A 666 2.69 -14.10 -10.62
CA LYS A 666 2.44 -13.34 -9.39
C LYS A 666 1.58 -14.13 -8.40
N CYS A 667 0.56 -14.82 -8.90
CA CYS A 667 -0.31 -15.65 -8.07
C CYS A 667 0.38 -16.94 -7.59
N ILE A 668 1.21 -17.60 -8.41
CA ILE A 668 1.99 -18.78 -8.00
C ILE A 668 2.97 -18.43 -6.87
N ARG A 669 3.67 -17.30 -6.98
CA ARG A 669 4.54 -16.79 -5.90
C ARG A 669 3.75 -16.59 -4.60
N THR A 670 2.51 -16.15 -4.72
CA THR A 670 1.59 -15.97 -3.60
C THR A 670 1.06 -17.31 -3.06
N LEU A 671 0.80 -18.29 -3.92
CA LEU A 671 0.40 -19.64 -3.49
C LEU A 671 1.50 -20.37 -2.73
N ASN A 672 2.77 -20.07 -2.98
CA ASN A 672 3.87 -20.62 -2.19
C ASN A 672 3.73 -20.24 -0.71
N ILE A 673 3.13 -19.08 -0.38
CA ILE A 673 2.74 -18.72 0.98
C ILE A 673 1.80 -19.78 1.56
N MET A 674 0.74 -20.12 0.84
CA MET A 674 -0.23 -21.10 1.31
C MET A 674 0.39 -22.48 1.45
N LYS A 675 1.29 -22.90 0.55
CA LYS A 675 2.02 -24.17 0.66
C LYS A 675 2.88 -24.25 1.91
N VAL A 676 3.45 -23.13 2.35
CA VAL A 676 4.24 -23.07 3.59
C VAL A 676 3.35 -23.15 4.84
N LEU A 677 2.10 -22.69 4.73
CA LEU A 677 1.12 -22.66 5.82
C LEU A 677 0.24 -23.92 5.89
N SER A 678 0.36 -24.84 4.96
CA SER A 678 -0.47 -26.03 4.85
C SER A 678 0.39 -27.28 4.73
N SER A 679 -0.02 -28.34 5.43
CA SER A 679 0.57 -29.67 5.38
C SER A 679 -0.55 -30.70 5.58
N THR A 680 -0.23 -31.99 5.38
CA THR A 680 -1.18 -33.10 5.54
C THR A 680 -1.49 -33.41 7.00
N SER A 681 -0.59 -33.08 7.94
CA SER A 681 -0.71 -33.41 9.37
C SER A 681 -0.69 -32.22 10.33
N TRP A 682 -0.40 -31.01 9.82
CA TRP A 682 -0.35 -29.75 10.58
C TRP A 682 -0.64 -28.59 9.62
N GLY A 683 -0.98 -27.41 10.13
CA GLY A 683 -1.21 -26.24 9.28
C GLY A 683 -2.40 -25.38 9.72
N ALA A 684 -2.60 -24.29 8.98
CA ALA A 684 -3.76 -23.44 9.19
C ALA A 684 -5.04 -24.16 8.77
N ASP A 685 -6.15 -23.88 9.46
CA ASP A 685 -7.43 -24.50 9.17
C ASP A 685 -7.98 -24.09 7.78
N LYS A 686 -8.86 -24.91 7.21
CA LYS A 686 -9.48 -24.67 5.89
C LYS A 686 -10.07 -23.28 5.75
N VAL A 687 -10.76 -22.77 6.77
CA VAL A 687 -11.43 -21.46 6.71
C VAL A 687 -10.38 -20.35 6.65
N SER A 688 -9.32 -20.44 7.45
CA SER A 688 -8.19 -19.52 7.43
C SER A 688 -7.44 -19.54 6.09
N LEU A 689 -7.12 -20.72 5.57
CA LEU A 689 -6.47 -20.84 4.26
C LEU A 689 -7.35 -20.31 3.13
N MET A 690 -8.66 -20.54 3.18
CA MET A 690 -9.60 -19.95 2.23
C MET A 690 -9.64 -18.42 2.33
N ARG A 691 -9.58 -17.84 3.54
CA ARG A 691 -9.47 -16.38 3.70
C ARG A 691 -8.18 -15.84 3.10
N ILE A 692 -7.05 -16.51 3.31
CA ILE A 692 -5.74 -16.15 2.72
C ILE A 692 -5.79 -16.26 1.18
N TYR A 693 -6.37 -17.33 0.66
CA TYR A 693 -6.59 -17.50 -0.78
C TYR A 693 -7.40 -16.36 -1.38
N ARG A 694 -8.57 -16.07 -0.79
CA ARG A 694 -9.49 -15.03 -1.26
C ARG A 694 -8.85 -13.64 -1.25
N SER A 695 -8.08 -13.34 -0.21
CA SER A 695 -7.46 -12.02 -0.02
C SER A 695 -6.19 -11.78 -0.83
N LEU A 696 -5.41 -12.81 -1.15
CA LEU A 696 -4.14 -12.63 -1.87
C LEU A 696 -4.13 -13.09 -3.32
N VAL A 697 -4.83 -14.17 -3.61
CA VAL A 697 -4.82 -14.80 -4.93
C VAL A 697 -6.07 -14.38 -5.68
N ARG A 698 -7.25 -14.64 -5.11
CA ARG A 698 -8.52 -14.31 -5.77
C ARG A 698 -8.66 -12.80 -6.00
N SER A 699 -8.28 -11.96 -5.04
CA SER A 699 -8.28 -10.49 -5.21
C SER A 699 -7.43 -10.01 -6.40
N LYS A 700 -6.28 -10.66 -6.67
CA LYS A 700 -5.44 -10.35 -7.84
C LYS A 700 -6.06 -10.84 -9.13
N LEU A 701 -6.73 -11.99 -9.10
CA LEU A 701 -7.48 -12.52 -10.24
C LEU A 701 -8.71 -11.65 -10.54
N ASP A 702 -9.39 -11.13 -9.52
CA ASP A 702 -10.59 -10.31 -9.68
C ASP A 702 -10.27 -8.93 -10.29
N TYR A 703 -9.09 -8.35 -10.00
CA TYR A 703 -8.69 -7.04 -10.51
C TYR A 703 -8.51 -7.04 -12.03
N GLY A 704 -9.25 -6.18 -12.74
CA GLY A 704 -9.13 -6.02 -14.18
C GLY A 704 -10.03 -6.93 -15.02
N VAL A 705 -10.86 -7.77 -14.40
CA VAL A 705 -11.75 -8.72 -15.08
C VAL A 705 -12.59 -8.12 -16.20
N PRO A 706 -13.27 -6.96 -16.03
CA PRO A 706 -14.05 -6.35 -17.11
C PRO A 706 -13.26 -6.13 -18.40
N VAL A 707 -11.94 -5.93 -18.26
CA VAL A 707 -11.00 -5.60 -19.34
C VAL A 707 -10.33 -6.87 -19.86
N TYR A 708 -9.48 -7.53 -19.07
CA TYR A 708 -8.72 -8.70 -19.54
C TYR A 708 -9.60 -9.94 -19.75
N GLY A 709 -10.82 -9.97 -19.18
CA GLY A 709 -11.80 -11.05 -19.38
C GLY A 709 -12.25 -11.20 -20.84
N SER A 710 -11.90 -10.24 -21.70
CA SER A 710 -12.04 -10.32 -23.16
C SER A 710 -10.97 -11.17 -23.85
N ALA A 711 -9.96 -11.67 -23.14
CA ALA A 711 -8.96 -12.56 -23.71
C ALA A 711 -9.57 -13.89 -24.20
N ALA A 712 -8.89 -14.55 -25.12
CA ALA A 712 -9.33 -15.86 -25.63
C ALA A 712 -9.51 -16.87 -24.49
N LYS A 713 -10.53 -17.75 -24.60
CA LYS A 713 -10.84 -18.79 -23.59
C LYS A 713 -9.62 -19.65 -23.24
N SER A 714 -8.80 -20.00 -24.23
CA SER A 714 -7.55 -20.76 -24.05
C SER A 714 -6.54 -20.02 -23.17
N THR A 715 -6.40 -18.70 -23.32
CA THR A 715 -5.53 -17.86 -22.49
C THR A 715 -6.09 -17.74 -21.07
N LEU A 716 -7.40 -17.52 -20.91
CA LEU A 716 -8.04 -17.41 -19.59
C LEU A 716 -7.92 -18.71 -18.78
N LYS A 717 -8.04 -19.88 -19.44
CA LYS A 717 -7.86 -21.21 -18.82
C LYS A 717 -6.50 -21.38 -18.13
N MET A 718 -5.49 -20.60 -18.50
CA MET A 718 -4.19 -20.61 -17.81
C MET A 718 -4.33 -20.23 -16.32
N LEU A 719 -5.31 -19.39 -15.96
CA LEU A 719 -5.57 -18.95 -14.58
C LEU A 719 -6.31 -20.00 -13.76
N ASP A 720 -7.13 -20.85 -14.39
CA ASP A 720 -7.89 -21.90 -13.70
C ASP A 720 -6.96 -22.87 -12.97
N SER A 721 -5.79 -23.16 -13.56
CA SER A 721 -4.76 -23.98 -12.90
C SER A 721 -4.32 -23.43 -11.54
N VAL A 722 -4.18 -22.10 -11.43
CA VAL A 722 -3.81 -21.40 -10.21
C VAL A 722 -4.97 -21.41 -9.22
N HIS A 723 -6.19 -21.17 -9.69
CA HIS A 723 -7.39 -21.23 -8.87
C HIS A 723 -7.55 -22.61 -8.23
N HIS A 724 -7.59 -23.67 -9.04
CA HIS A 724 -7.74 -25.04 -8.55
C HIS A 724 -6.58 -25.46 -7.64
N GLN A 725 -5.35 -25.04 -7.92
CA GLN A 725 -4.23 -25.29 -7.02
C GLN A 725 -4.44 -24.62 -5.66
N GLY A 726 -4.87 -23.36 -5.63
CA GLY A 726 -5.19 -22.65 -4.39
C GLY A 726 -6.31 -23.32 -3.59
N LEU A 727 -7.37 -23.76 -4.27
CA LEU A 727 -8.48 -24.47 -3.61
C LEU A 727 -8.04 -25.82 -3.04
N ARG A 728 -7.24 -26.61 -3.77
CA ARG A 728 -6.72 -27.88 -3.26
C ARG A 728 -5.85 -27.67 -2.02
N ILE A 729 -4.97 -26.68 -2.06
CA ILE A 729 -4.12 -26.33 -0.90
C ILE A 729 -4.99 -25.93 0.30
N ALA A 730 -6.01 -25.10 0.09
CA ALA A 730 -6.85 -24.63 1.18
C ALA A 730 -7.79 -25.70 1.76
N THR A 731 -8.25 -26.64 0.93
CA THR A 731 -9.19 -27.69 1.33
C THR A 731 -8.51 -28.99 1.77
N GLY A 732 -7.22 -29.17 1.46
CA GLY A 732 -6.52 -30.45 1.62
C GLY A 732 -6.94 -31.51 0.59
N ALA A 733 -7.69 -31.13 -0.45
CA ALA A 733 -8.21 -32.07 -1.43
C ALA A 733 -7.09 -32.73 -2.26
N PHE A 734 -7.26 -34.02 -2.55
CA PHE A 734 -6.32 -34.77 -3.39
C PHE A 734 -6.20 -34.17 -4.79
N ARG A 735 -5.04 -34.38 -5.43
CA ARG A 735 -4.77 -33.88 -6.79
C ARG A 735 -5.82 -34.36 -7.81
N ILE A 736 -6.30 -35.59 -7.64
CA ILE A 736 -7.31 -36.25 -8.50
C ILE A 736 -8.75 -35.80 -8.24
N THR A 737 -9.00 -34.97 -7.22
CA THR A 737 -10.36 -34.52 -6.88
C THR A 737 -11.00 -33.83 -8.09
N PRO A 738 -12.21 -34.25 -8.52
CA PRO A 738 -12.94 -33.59 -9.60
C PRO A 738 -13.17 -32.10 -9.32
N ILE A 739 -13.04 -31.27 -10.35
CA ILE A 739 -13.17 -29.80 -10.23
C ILE A 739 -14.55 -29.38 -9.68
N PRO A 740 -15.69 -29.96 -10.12
CA PRO A 740 -17.00 -29.61 -9.55
C PRO A 740 -17.09 -29.87 -8.04
N SER A 741 -16.57 -31.01 -7.58
CA SER A 741 -16.51 -31.35 -6.16
C SER A 741 -15.61 -30.39 -5.38
N LEU A 742 -14.49 -29.96 -5.99
CA LEU A 742 -13.58 -28.97 -5.39
C LEU A 742 -14.26 -27.62 -5.18
N HIS A 743 -15.06 -27.16 -6.15
CA HIS A 743 -15.88 -25.94 -6.04
C HIS A 743 -16.92 -26.07 -4.92
N ALA A 744 -17.67 -27.18 -4.88
CA ALA A 744 -18.67 -27.44 -3.85
C ALA A 744 -18.06 -27.45 -2.43
N ILE A 745 -16.98 -28.21 -2.22
CA ILE A 745 -16.33 -28.33 -0.91
C ILE A 745 -15.70 -26.99 -0.47
N SER A 746 -15.15 -26.20 -1.39
CA SER A 746 -14.54 -24.90 -1.05
C SER A 746 -15.54 -23.75 -0.92
N GLY A 747 -16.78 -23.92 -1.39
CA GLY A 747 -17.75 -22.84 -1.51
C GLY A 747 -17.30 -21.75 -2.49
N GLU A 748 -16.53 -22.12 -3.51
CA GLU A 748 -16.06 -21.21 -4.55
C GLU A 748 -16.68 -21.55 -5.90
N GLN A 749 -17.05 -20.52 -6.65
CA GLN A 749 -17.52 -20.66 -8.02
C GLN A 749 -16.32 -20.82 -8.97
N SER A 750 -16.55 -21.38 -10.16
CA SER A 750 -15.53 -21.39 -11.21
C SER A 750 -15.08 -19.95 -11.55
N LEU A 751 -13.84 -19.79 -12.00
CA LEU A 751 -13.37 -18.45 -12.40
C LEU A 751 -14.20 -17.86 -13.54
N GLU A 752 -14.79 -18.68 -14.40
CA GLU A 752 -15.67 -18.22 -15.47
C GLU A 752 -16.93 -17.55 -14.92
N LEU A 753 -17.68 -18.24 -14.05
CA LEU A 753 -18.87 -17.68 -13.40
C LEU A 753 -18.51 -16.45 -12.56
N ARG A 754 -17.35 -16.48 -11.88
CA ARG A 754 -16.87 -15.34 -11.11
C ARG A 754 -16.55 -14.14 -12.00
N ARG A 755 -15.99 -14.35 -13.20
CA ARG A 755 -15.74 -13.29 -14.17
C ARG A 755 -17.05 -12.68 -14.69
N TYR A 756 -18.07 -13.51 -14.94
CA TYR A 756 -19.40 -13.03 -15.31
C TYR A 756 -20.00 -12.17 -14.22
N ARG A 757 -19.99 -12.64 -12.97
CA ARG A 757 -20.49 -11.89 -11.82
C ARG A 757 -19.82 -10.52 -11.67
N LEU A 758 -18.49 -10.45 -11.74
CA LEU A 758 -17.75 -9.19 -11.64
C LEU A 758 -18.02 -8.25 -12.81
N SER A 759 -18.16 -8.81 -14.02
CA SER A 759 -18.50 -8.02 -15.21
C SER A 759 -19.92 -7.46 -15.12
N LEU A 760 -20.90 -8.25 -14.68
CA LEU A 760 -22.27 -7.81 -14.44
C LEU A 760 -22.35 -6.76 -13.33
N SER A 761 -21.67 -6.96 -12.19
CA SER A 761 -21.62 -5.95 -11.12
C SER A 761 -21.05 -4.61 -11.62
N TYR A 762 -20.04 -4.66 -12.49
CA TYR A 762 -19.46 -3.45 -13.06
C TYR A 762 -20.38 -2.82 -14.12
N PHE A 763 -21.07 -3.62 -14.94
CA PHE A 763 -22.09 -3.15 -15.87
C PHE A 763 -23.21 -2.40 -15.14
N TYR A 764 -23.80 -2.99 -14.09
CA TYR A 764 -24.88 -2.34 -13.35
C TYR A 764 -24.40 -1.10 -12.59
N LYS A 765 -23.14 -1.05 -12.15
CA LYS A 765 -22.53 0.18 -11.63
C LYS A 765 -22.56 1.28 -12.69
N ILE A 766 -22.17 1.00 -13.93
CA ILE A 766 -22.22 1.96 -15.04
C ILE A 766 -23.69 2.31 -15.39
N LYS A 767 -24.59 1.33 -15.40
CA LYS A 767 -26.03 1.54 -15.68
C LYS A 767 -26.67 2.47 -14.65
N SER A 768 -26.30 2.37 -13.37
CA SER A 768 -26.83 3.21 -12.28
C SER A 768 -26.35 4.67 -12.28
N ASP A 769 -25.37 5.01 -13.11
CA ASP A 769 -24.75 6.33 -13.17
C ASP A 769 -24.75 6.86 -14.61
N GLU A 770 -25.78 7.62 -14.95
CA GLU A 770 -25.92 8.27 -16.27
C GLU A 770 -24.78 9.27 -16.56
N SER A 771 -24.16 9.83 -15.51
CA SER A 771 -23.01 10.73 -15.64
C SER A 771 -21.70 9.99 -15.97
N HIS A 772 -21.72 8.66 -16.04
CA HIS A 772 -20.53 7.88 -16.34
C HIS A 772 -20.08 8.07 -17.80
N PRO A 773 -18.80 8.41 -18.10
CA PRO A 773 -18.33 8.68 -19.46
C PRO A 773 -18.51 7.52 -20.44
N GLN A 774 -18.58 6.30 -19.91
CA GLN A 774 -18.82 5.08 -20.70
C GLN A 774 -20.29 4.61 -20.66
N HIS A 775 -21.20 5.30 -19.95
CA HIS A 775 -22.60 4.90 -19.81
C HIS A 775 -23.23 4.61 -21.17
N TYR A 776 -23.31 5.64 -22.02
CA TYR A 776 -23.93 5.52 -23.34
C TYR A 776 -23.30 4.42 -24.20
N LYS A 777 -21.96 4.35 -24.28
CA LYS A 777 -21.25 3.36 -25.11
C LYS A 777 -21.42 1.91 -24.63
N VAL A 778 -21.61 1.71 -23.33
CA VAL A 778 -21.77 0.37 -22.75
C VAL A 778 -23.21 -0.10 -22.85
N ILE A 779 -24.19 0.77 -22.58
CA ILE A 779 -25.62 0.44 -22.67
C ILE A 779 -26.06 0.33 -24.13
N ASN A 780 -25.58 1.22 -25.00
CA ASN A 780 -25.87 1.23 -26.43
C ASN A 780 -24.61 0.91 -27.23
N PRO A 781 -24.20 -0.37 -27.31
CA PRO A 781 -22.98 -0.76 -28.01
C PRO A 781 -23.05 -0.35 -29.49
N ILE A 782 -22.09 0.49 -29.90
CA ILE A 782 -21.96 0.95 -31.28
C ILE A 782 -21.29 -0.16 -32.11
N PHE A 783 -21.69 -0.32 -33.37
CA PHE A 783 -21.15 -1.31 -34.33
C PHE A 783 -21.57 -2.78 -34.12
N VAL A 784 -22.72 -3.04 -33.50
CA VAL A 784 -23.30 -4.39 -33.33
C VAL A 784 -23.32 -5.18 -34.65
N SER A 785 -23.75 -4.56 -35.74
CA SER A 785 -23.81 -5.20 -37.07
C SER A 785 -22.42 -5.60 -37.57
N LEU A 786 -21.40 -4.74 -37.44
CA LEU A 786 -20.04 -5.04 -37.86
C LEU A 786 -19.41 -6.17 -37.05
N PHE A 787 -19.61 -6.20 -35.73
CA PHE A 787 -19.12 -7.29 -34.89
C PHE A 787 -19.81 -8.62 -35.21
N SER A 788 -21.10 -8.58 -35.56
CA SER A 788 -21.87 -9.76 -35.96
C SER A 788 -21.35 -10.37 -37.28
N VAL A 789 -20.90 -9.54 -38.22
CA VAL A 789 -20.30 -10.01 -39.48
C VAL A 789 -18.83 -10.43 -39.31
N ARG A 790 -18.08 -9.77 -38.42
CA ARG A 790 -16.64 -9.99 -38.23
C ARG A 790 -16.33 -10.80 -36.96
N LEU A 791 -16.80 -12.04 -36.92
CA LEU A 791 -16.72 -12.96 -35.77
C LEU A 791 -15.28 -13.22 -35.22
N SER A 792 -14.25 -13.00 -36.03
CA SER A 792 -12.85 -13.14 -35.60
C SER A 792 -12.37 -12.04 -34.64
N PHE A 793 -13.13 -10.94 -34.52
CA PHE A 793 -12.84 -9.85 -33.60
C PHE A 793 -13.68 -10.00 -32.32
N THR A 794 -13.00 -10.05 -31.18
CA THR A 794 -13.71 -10.06 -29.90
C THR A 794 -14.41 -8.71 -29.66
N PRO A 795 -15.71 -8.70 -29.35
CA PRO A 795 -16.52 -7.50 -29.24
C PRO A 795 -16.22 -6.67 -27.98
N THR A 796 -16.73 -5.44 -27.96
CA THR A 796 -16.61 -4.51 -26.83
C THR A 796 -17.35 -5.03 -25.59
N PHE A 797 -17.07 -4.43 -24.43
CA PHE A 797 -17.63 -4.86 -23.16
C PHE A 797 -19.17 -4.86 -23.12
N GLY A 798 -19.83 -3.81 -23.61
CA GLY A 798 -21.30 -3.74 -23.64
C GLY A 798 -21.94 -4.93 -24.37
N PHE A 799 -21.42 -5.29 -25.54
CA PHE A 799 -21.90 -6.44 -26.31
C PHE A 799 -21.65 -7.77 -25.56
N ARG A 800 -20.46 -7.95 -24.97
CA ARG A 800 -20.14 -9.15 -24.17
C ARG A 800 -21.09 -9.32 -22.99
N ILE A 801 -21.51 -8.23 -22.36
CA ILE A 801 -22.50 -8.27 -21.29
C ILE A 801 -23.86 -8.75 -21.82
N GLY A 802 -24.30 -8.29 -22.99
CA GLY A 802 -25.52 -8.77 -23.62
C GLY A 802 -25.52 -10.28 -23.91
N GLU A 803 -24.37 -10.88 -24.21
CA GLU A 803 -24.23 -12.36 -24.30
C GLU A 803 -24.38 -13.03 -22.93
N ILE A 804 -23.81 -12.44 -21.88
CA ILE A 804 -23.88 -12.97 -20.51
C ILE A 804 -25.32 -12.87 -19.97
N LEU A 805 -26.01 -11.75 -20.20
CA LEU A 805 -27.40 -11.56 -19.79
C LEU A 805 -28.31 -12.60 -20.45
N ARG A 806 -28.17 -12.81 -21.77
CA ARG A 806 -28.90 -13.86 -22.49
C ARG A 806 -28.58 -15.27 -22.00
N TYR A 807 -27.31 -15.55 -21.70
CA TYR A 807 -26.89 -16.85 -21.16
C TYR A 807 -27.55 -17.19 -19.83
N PHE A 808 -27.79 -16.19 -18.98
CA PHE A 808 -28.46 -16.36 -17.68
C PHE A 808 -29.95 -16.03 -17.69
N GLU A 809 -30.52 -15.74 -18.87
CA GLU A 809 -31.92 -15.33 -19.03
C GLU A 809 -32.29 -14.16 -18.09
N ILE A 810 -31.35 -13.23 -17.91
CA ILE A 810 -31.57 -12.03 -17.08
C ILE A 810 -32.22 -10.96 -17.94
N GLU A 811 -33.48 -10.68 -17.66
CA GLU A 811 -34.21 -9.57 -18.27
C GLU A 811 -33.67 -8.20 -17.81
N ASP A 812 -33.86 -7.19 -18.64
CA ASP A 812 -33.47 -5.84 -18.27
C ASP A 812 -34.47 -5.26 -17.26
N PHE A 813 -33.98 -4.90 -16.07
CA PHE A 813 -34.80 -4.30 -15.02
C PHE A 813 -34.32 -2.87 -14.69
N PRO A 814 -35.24 -2.01 -14.18
CA PRO A 814 -34.88 -0.66 -13.76
C PRO A 814 -33.91 -0.71 -12.58
N VAL A 815 -32.86 0.10 -12.65
CA VAL A 815 -31.87 0.24 -11.58
C VAL A 815 -32.07 1.60 -10.94
N VAL A 816 -32.16 1.65 -9.62
CA VAL A 816 -32.26 2.91 -8.88
C VAL A 816 -31.05 3.77 -9.19
N SER A 817 -31.29 4.96 -9.74
CA SER A 817 -30.25 5.94 -10.04
C SER A 817 -29.57 6.39 -8.75
N ASN A 818 -28.26 6.63 -8.83
CA ASN A 818 -27.54 7.12 -7.66
C ASN A 818 -27.96 8.57 -7.33
N VAL A 819 -28.46 8.80 -6.13
CA VAL A 819 -28.78 10.15 -5.63
C VAL A 819 -27.48 10.89 -5.28
N GLU A 820 -27.45 12.22 -5.42
CA GLU A 820 -26.33 13.03 -4.94
C GLU A 820 -26.24 12.96 -3.41
N ASP A 821 -25.02 12.82 -2.88
CA ASP A 821 -24.82 12.78 -1.43
C ASP A 821 -25.13 14.17 -0.85
N PRO A 822 -25.81 14.25 0.32
CA PRO A 822 -26.08 15.52 0.96
C PRO A 822 -24.78 16.28 1.29
N PRO A 823 -24.82 17.62 1.33
CA PRO A 823 -23.65 18.41 1.69
C PRO A 823 -23.14 18.05 3.09
N PRO A 824 -21.82 17.96 3.32
CA PRO A 824 -21.25 17.53 4.60
C PRO A 824 -21.67 18.37 5.82
N TRP A 825 -21.93 19.68 5.62
CA TRP A 825 -22.35 20.62 6.66
C TRP A 825 -23.84 20.53 6.99
N LYS A 826 -24.64 19.80 6.20
CA LYS A 826 -26.05 19.58 6.50
C LYS A 826 -26.19 18.37 7.39
N GLU A 827 -26.75 18.60 8.56
CA GLU A 827 -27.08 17.52 9.48
C GLU A 827 -28.14 16.62 8.85
N THR A 828 -27.80 15.34 8.72
CA THR A 828 -28.71 14.27 8.28
C THR A 828 -28.89 13.28 9.42
N GLN A 829 -29.07 13.79 10.64
CA GLN A 829 -29.35 12.95 11.79
C GLN A 829 -30.68 12.25 11.56
N LEU A 830 -30.59 10.94 11.41
CA LEU A 830 -31.67 10.00 11.61
C LEU A 830 -31.46 9.47 13.02
N ASP A 831 -32.40 9.76 13.92
CA ASP A 831 -32.38 9.17 15.26
C ASP A 831 -32.78 7.70 15.12
N PHE A 832 -31.83 6.81 15.44
CA PHE A 832 -32.06 5.37 15.46
C PHE A 832 -32.10 4.93 16.92
N ILE A 833 -33.20 4.29 17.31
CA ILE A 833 -33.34 3.61 18.59
C ILE A 833 -33.30 2.12 18.30
N ASP A 834 -32.38 1.41 18.93
CA ASP A 834 -32.25 -0.04 18.85
C ASP A 834 -32.37 -0.63 20.26
N ASP A 835 -33.56 -0.52 20.84
CA ASP A 835 -33.88 -1.06 22.16
C ASP A 835 -33.68 -2.58 22.24
N PHE A 836 -33.63 -3.24 21.07
CA PHE A 836 -33.48 -4.67 20.96
C PHE A 836 -32.02 -5.16 20.88
N LEU A 837 -31.04 -4.25 20.78
CA LEU A 837 -29.62 -4.58 20.58
C LEU A 837 -29.04 -5.52 21.66
N HIS A 838 -29.58 -5.44 22.88
CA HIS A 838 -29.12 -6.25 24.02
C HIS A 838 -29.77 -7.63 24.10
N PHE A 839 -30.78 -7.92 23.27
CA PHE A 839 -31.51 -9.18 23.28
C PHE A 839 -31.04 -10.11 22.17
N VAL A 840 -30.72 -11.35 22.54
CA VAL A 840 -30.25 -12.37 21.60
C VAL A 840 -31.45 -13.20 21.14
N LYS A 841 -31.88 -13.01 19.88
CA LYS A 841 -33.10 -13.59 19.30
C LYS A 841 -33.34 -15.09 19.60
N PRO A 842 -32.34 -16.00 19.57
CA PRO A 842 -32.54 -17.41 19.93
C PRO A 842 -32.81 -17.70 21.42
N SER A 843 -32.45 -16.79 22.33
CA SER A 843 -32.51 -17.01 23.78
C SER A 843 -33.50 -16.11 24.51
N THR A 844 -34.01 -15.08 23.85
CA THR A 844 -35.03 -14.18 24.41
C THR A 844 -36.40 -14.66 23.97
N SER A 845 -37.34 -14.79 24.91
CA SER A 845 -38.73 -15.18 24.63
C SER A 845 -39.46 -14.11 23.81
N ASP A 846 -40.33 -14.54 22.89
CA ASP A 846 -41.15 -13.64 22.05
C ASP A 846 -41.98 -12.65 22.88
N ILE A 847 -42.44 -13.07 24.07
CA ILE A 847 -43.20 -12.22 25.01
C ILE A 847 -42.38 -11.01 25.48
N VAL A 848 -41.07 -11.18 25.67
CA VAL A 848 -40.18 -10.09 26.10
C VAL A 848 -40.06 -9.05 24.98
N PHE A 849 -39.91 -9.50 23.72
CA PHE A 849 -39.89 -8.59 22.57
C PHE A 849 -41.22 -7.83 22.42
N GLN A 850 -42.35 -8.51 22.62
CA GLN A 850 -43.67 -7.89 22.58
C GLN A 850 -43.85 -6.84 23.68
N GLN A 851 -43.47 -7.14 24.93
CA GLN A 851 -43.54 -6.19 26.05
C GLN A 851 -42.73 -4.93 25.78
N HIS A 852 -41.45 -5.08 25.39
CA HIS A 852 -40.60 -3.93 25.07
C HIS A 852 -41.14 -3.12 23.88
N PHE A 853 -41.68 -3.79 22.86
CA PHE A 853 -42.33 -3.10 21.75
C PHE A 853 -43.57 -2.31 22.19
N TYR A 854 -44.42 -2.86 23.05
CA TYR A 854 -45.59 -2.16 23.57
C TYR A 854 -45.21 -0.99 24.48
N ASP A 855 -44.22 -1.16 25.37
CA ASP A 855 -43.70 -0.09 26.21
C ASP A 855 -43.14 1.06 25.36
N HIS A 856 -42.37 0.73 24.32
CA HIS A 856 -41.87 1.70 23.35
C HIS A 856 -43.01 2.39 22.59
N ARG A 857 -44.04 1.65 22.15
CA ARG A 857 -45.24 2.23 21.50
C ARG A 857 -46.00 3.18 22.41
N GLN A 858 -46.06 2.90 23.71
CA GLN A 858 -46.65 3.81 24.70
C GLN A 858 -45.82 5.08 24.85
N HIS A 859 -44.49 4.97 24.91
CA HIS A 859 -43.61 6.12 25.03
C HIS A 859 -43.67 7.05 23.81
N TYR A 860 -43.85 6.49 22.61
CA TYR A 860 -43.99 7.23 21.35
C TYR A 860 -45.42 7.19 20.80
N SER A 861 -46.43 7.31 21.68
CA SER A 861 -47.86 7.27 21.31
C SER A 861 -48.24 8.37 20.32
N ASP A 862 -47.58 9.53 20.43
CA ASP A 862 -47.87 10.72 19.62
C ASP A 862 -47.29 10.64 18.18
N TYR A 863 -46.48 9.62 17.91
CA TYR A 863 -45.86 9.38 16.62
C TYR A 863 -46.69 8.40 15.77
N ILE A 864 -46.78 8.68 14.47
CA ILE A 864 -47.45 7.79 13.51
C ILE A 864 -46.53 6.59 13.22
N PRO A 865 -46.93 5.36 13.56
CA PRO A 865 -46.10 4.19 13.32
C PRO A 865 -46.17 3.75 11.85
N ILE A 866 -45.02 3.42 11.28
CA ILE A 866 -44.89 2.79 9.96
C ILE A 866 -44.14 1.49 10.16
N TYR A 867 -44.65 0.39 9.66
CA TYR A 867 -44.04 -0.93 9.79
C TYR A 867 -43.50 -1.39 8.45
N THR A 868 -42.24 -1.83 8.41
CA THR A 868 -41.61 -2.32 7.19
C THR A 868 -41.11 -3.74 7.38
N ASP A 869 -41.36 -4.59 6.38
CA ASP A 869 -40.87 -5.97 6.34
C ASP A 869 -40.49 -6.36 4.90
N GLY A 870 -39.51 -7.25 4.79
CA GLY A 870 -38.97 -7.75 3.53
C GLY A 870 -38.72 -9.25 3.59
N SER A 871 -39.36 -10.00 2.71
CA SER A 871 -39.20 -11.45 2.66
C SER A 871 -38.55 -11.91 1.36
N LYS A 872 -37.79 -13.00 1.44
CA LYS A 872 -37.23 -13.67 0.26
C LYS A 872 -37.43 -15.19 0.37
N SER A 873 -38.03 -15.74 -0.67
CA SER A 873 -38.08 -17.17 -0.97
C SER A 873 -37.24 -17.46 -2.22
N ASP A 874 -37.17 -18.73 -2.64
CA ASP A 874 -36.38 -19.11 -3.83
C ASP A 874 -36.86 -18.41 -5.12
N ASN A 875 -38.17 -18.18 -5.24
CA ASN A 875 -38.78 -17.64 -6.45
C ASN A 875 -39.43 -16.26 -6.27
N HIS A 876 -39.63 -15.81 -5.03
CA HIS A 876 -40.35 -14.56 -4.76
C HIS A 876 -39.60 -13.70 -3.76
N VAL A 877 -39.59 -12.40 -4.01
CA VAL A 877 -39.07 -11.39 -3.10
C VAL A 877 -40.21 -10.42 -2.80
N GLY A 878 -40.68 -10.39 -1.56
CA GLY A 878 -41.76 -9.52 -1.12
C GLY A 878 -41.22 -8.35 -0.33
N SER A 879 -41.89 -7.20 -0.43
CA SER A 879 -41.57 -6.00 0.33
C SER A 879 -42.86 -5.29 0.72
N ALA A 880 -43.03 -4.91 1.98
CA ALA A 880 -44.23 -4.22 2.43
C ALA A 880 -43.91 -3.09 3.43
N ALA A 881 -44.59 -1.96 3.26
CA ALA A 881 -44.65 -0.85 4.19
C ALA A 881 -46.11 -0.62 4.60
N VAL A 882 -46.40 -0.78 5.89
CA VAL A 882 -47.74 -0.65 6.48
C VAL A 882 -47.82 0.67 7.23
N PHE A 883 -48.80 1.49 6.86
CA PHE A 883 -49.19 2.73 7.51
C PHE A 883 -50.52 2.50 8.26
N PRO A 884 -50.93 3.40 9.17
CA PRO A 884 -52.20 3.24 9.89
C PRO A 884 -53.44 3.24 8.98
N ASP A 885 -53.35 3.92 7.84
CA ASP A 885 -54.45 4.14 6.90
C ASP A 885 -54.30 3.37 5.57
N SER A 886 -53.11 2.82 5.30
CA SER A 886 -52.78 2.24 4.00
C SER A 886 -51.65 1.22 4.10
N THR A 887 -51.57 0.32 3.12
CA THR A 887 -50.46 -0.64 3.01
C THR A 887 -49.92 -0.61 1.59
N ILE A 888 -48.61 -0.48 1.46
CA ILE A 888 -47.90 -0.56 0.18
C ILE A 888 -47.13 -1.86 0.20
N ALA A 889 -47.59 -2.85 -0.57
CA ALA A 889 -46.91 -4.14 -0.72
C ALA A 889 -46.56 -4.37 -2.19
N GLU A 890 -45.30 -4.68 -2.46
CA GLU A 890 -44.79 -4.92 -3.80
C GLU A 890 -44.02 -6.23 -3.89
N THR A 891 -44.17 -6.93 -5.01
CA THR A 891 -43.33 -8.07 -5.36
C THR A 891 -42.14 -7.56 -6.14
N LEU A 892 -40.95 -7.68 -5.55
CA LEU A 892 -39.69 -7.33 -6.19
C LEU A 892 -39.21 -8.46 -7.10
N HIS A 893 -38.27 -8.12 -7.99
CA HIS A 893 -37.65 -9.08 -8.87
C HIS A 893 -37.01 -10.24 -8.06
N PRO A 894 -37.13 -11.52 -8.47
CA PRO A 894 -36.58 -12.68 -7.74
C PRO A 894 -35.08 -12.61 -7.43
N PHE A 895 -34.34 -11.87 -8.26
CA PHE A 895 -32.89 -11.62 -8.07
C PHE A 895 -32.55 -10.63 -6.96
N CYS A 896 -33.52 -9.86 -6.45
CA CYS A 896 -33.30 -8.95 -5.33
C CYS A 896 -32.79 -9.72 -4.10
N SER A 897 -31.85 -9.13 -3.38
CA SER A 897 -31.31 -9.74 -2.16
C SER A 897 -32.29 -9.57 -1.00
N VAL A 898 -32.14 -10.38 0.06
CA VAL A 898 -32.86 -10.15 1.34
C VAL A 898 -32.64 -8.72 1.83
N TYR A 899 -31.42 -8.21 1.67
CA TYR A 899 -31.12 -6.84 2.03
C TYR A 899 -31.91 -5.81 1.20
N THR A 900 -32.15 -6.09 -0.08
CA THR A 900 -32.96 -5.23 -0.95
C THR A 900 -34.43 -5.28 -0.56
N SER A 901 -34.97 -6.47 -0.25
CA SER A 901 -36.37 -6.61 0.19
C SER A 901 -36.64 -5.89 1.50
N GLU A 902 -35.63 -5.76 2.35
CA GLU A 902 -35.66 -5.09 3.65
C GLU A 902 -35.47 -3.57 3.54
N LEU A 903 -34.68 -3.09 2.58
CA LEU A 903 -34.44 -1.66 2.39
C LEU A 903 -35.50 -0.96 1.54
N TYR A 904 -36.04 -1.66 0.54
CA TYR A 904 -37.05 -1.08 -0.34
C TYR A 904 -38.34 -0.60 0.37
N PRO A 905 -38.90 -1.30 1.37
CA PRO A 905 -40.10 -0.85 2.07
C PRO A 905 -39.79 0.35 2.97
N ILE A 906 -38.57 0.46 3.49
CA ILE A 906 -38.09 1.67 4.19
C ILE A 906 -38.10 2.85 3.22
N TYR A 907 -37.57 2.65 2.00
CA TYR A 907 -37.60 3.68 0.96
C TYR A 907 -39.03 4.10 0.58
N LEU A 908 -39.94 3.13 0.38
CA LEU A 908 -41.36 3.41 0.13
C LEU A 908 -42.00 4.18 1.29
N GLY A 909 -41.70 3.78 2.53
CA GLY A 909 -42.08 4.46 3.76
C GLY A 909 -41.71 5.95 3.73
N LEU A 910 -40.42 6.22 3.51
CA LEU A 910 -39.87 7.58 3.45
C LEU A 910 -40.41 8.38 2.26
N LEU A 911 -40.62 7.74 1.11
CA LEU A 911 -41.17 8.39 -0.07
C LEU A 911 -42.61 8.83 0.19
N LYS A 912 -43.43 7.97 0.80
CA LYS A 912 -44.81 8.31 1.18
C LYS A 912 -44.84 9.44 2.22
N ILE A 913 -43.98 9.41 3.23
CA ILE A 913 -43.82 10.51 4.20
C ILE A 913 -43.52 11.83 3.48
N SER A 914 -42.57 11.83 2.53
CA SER A 914 -42.17 13.05 1.84
C SER A 914 -43.28 13.63 0.96
N THR A 915 -44.17 12.79 0.40
CA THR A 915 -45.32 13.24 -0.40
C THR A 915 -46.48 13.81 0.41
N LEU A 916 -46.62 13.44 1.69
CA LEU A 916 -47.82 13.74 2.49
C LEU A 916 -47.76 15.03 3.31
N ASN A 917 -46.64 15.78 3.29
CA ASN A 917 -46.51 17.12 3.89
C ASN A 917 -47.10 17.23 5.33
N PHE A 918 -46.94 16.17 6.14
CA PHE A 918 -47.56 16.07 7.45
C PHE A 918 -46.92 17.00 8.49
N LYS A 919 -47.75 17.54 9.40
CA LYS A 919 -47.32 18.29 10.60
C LYS A 919 -46.89 17.39 11.78
N LYS A 920 -47.06 16.06 11.68
CA LYS A 920 -46.82 15.10 12.77
C LYS A 920 -45.56 14.27 12.55
N SER A 921 -44.86 13.95 13.63
CA SER A 921 -43.68 13.08 13.64
C SER A 921 -44.04 11.62 13.35
N HIS A 922 -43.18 10.92 12.60
CA HIS A 922 -43.37 9.51 12.22
C HIS A 922 -42.31 8.63 12.87
N TYR A 923 -42.66 7.37 13.14
CA TYR A 923 -41.75 6.38 13.68
C TYR A 923 -41.75 5.14 12.78
N LEU A 924 -40.59 4.80 12.20
CA LEU A 924 -40.46 3.66 11.29
C LEU A 924 -39.89 2.45 12.04
N TYR A 925 -40.67 1.39 12.10
CA TYR A 925 -40.32 0.10 12.68
C TYR A 925 -39.88 -0.86 11.58
N ARG A 926 -38.73 -1.49 11.77
CA ARG A 926 -38.25 -2.58 10.93
C ARG A 926 -38.32 -3.88 11.72
N PHE A 927 -38.98 -4.90 11.18
CA PHE A 927 -39.13 -6.21 11.81
C PHE A 927 -38.18 -7.27 11.26
#